data_AF-A0A0L1JG03-F1
#
_entry.id   AF-A0A0L1JG03-F1
#
_cell.length_a   1.000
_cell.length_b   1.000
_cell.length_c   1.000
_cell.angle_alpha   90.00
_cell.angle_beta   90.00
_cell.angle_gamma   90.00
#
_symmetry.space_group_name_H-M   'P 1'
#
loop_
_entity.id
_entity.type
_entity.pdbx_description
1 polymer ?
#
loop_
_entity_poly.entity_id
_entity_poly.type
_entity_poly.pdbx_seq_one_letter_code
_entity_poly.pdbx_strand_id
1 'polypeptide(L)'
;MTRIIRVAILETDTPIDPVLDRYGTYGAIFNRWLNKGLQGLGVTDTEIQTTNWDVVNQSVYPKPEDFDALLMTGSKHDAYADIPWMNELTKYVHDIHEQHKKPIIGICFGHQILARALGARVARNDEGWEVSVEPFQLSDTGKQLFSKESLNIHQMHTDIVYDVPPGFVNLGSSPRCKVQGLYMPQRVLTLQGHPEYDEFVTTELIKLRHAIGRFDDELAKDGLSRVGNPHDGELIARVACKLIVGYEYNGYKMCKRPPESWGIQPTIPFATQSPHVPRNTHTTSKMANQIRTLSPATNKVIFEHPGTSLDEARAIAQASDNAFQSYKQLSLAERKAIIIKALNIVDANKETLANELTAQMGRPIAYCTKEIDTMRKRADYLLSIADDSLKNLPGQAESGFRRFLKKEPLGVTLISTAWNYPYLITVNTLLPALLAGNTVLLRPSPQTPLLGERLVSYFQEAGLPTNVLQLLHVGSLDVLDEIVKLPQIKLVSFTGSTAGGIRLREATAHRVVPVNLELGGNDPAYVRPDADIAYVAAQVVDGAVFNSGQSCCSIERVYIHADVYDNFITEVQKELSTYKLGDPTDKNTTTGPVISKQSLKNIQSHIDDALSKGAIDSTPANATFTSLPAEGNYIAPKLLTNVTHDMVTMREETFGPVIPVMKVSSDEEAVALMNDSDYGLTASVWTKDIKAGEALIEKIDAGTVYINRCDYPSPDLAWIGWKNSGLGCTLGPHAFDGFYKLKSFHIKEEQS
;
A
#
# COMPACT_ATOMS: atom_id res chain seq x y z
N MET A 1 -32.58 -21.71 33.43
CA MET A 1 -32.06 -22.06 32.11
C MET A 1 -30.60 -21.65 32.11
N THR A 2 -29.69 -22.56 31.77
CA THR A 2 -28.26 -22.22 31.65
C THR A 2 -28.08 -21.20 30.54
N ARG A 3 -27.40 -20.09 30.81
CA ARG A 3 -27.07 -19.06 29.83
C ARG A 3 -25.92 -19.56 28.97
N ILE A 4 -26.09 -19.60 27.66
CA ILE A 4 -25.04 -20.02 26.72
C ILE A 4 -24.38 -18.77 26.15
N ILE A 5 -23.05 -18.70 26.21
CA ILE A 5 -22.25 -17.69 25.54
C ILE A 5 -21.42 -18.34 24.44
N ARG A 6 -21.63 -17.92 23.21
CA ARG A 6 -20.98 -18.47 22.02
C ARG A 6 -19.68 -17.73 21.75
N VAL A 7 -18.56 -18.44 21.72
CA VAL A 7 -17.24 -17.88 21.45
C VAL A 7 -16.69 -18.47 20.15
N ALA A 8 -16.45 -17.60 19.17
CA ALA A 8 -15.76 -17.98 17.94
C ALA A 8 -14.25 -17.94 18.17
N ILE A 9 -13.58 -19.08 18.04
CA ILE A 9 -12.11 -19.20 18.11
C ILE A 9 -11.57 -19.23 16.68
N LEU A 10 -10.81 -18.22 16.30
CA LEU A 10 -10.07 -18.19 15.05
C LEU A 10 -8.68 -18.82 15.27
N GLU A 11 -8.49 -20.01 14.72
CA GLU A 11 -7.23 -20.74 14.77
C GLU A 11 -6.29 -20.21 13.69
N THR A 12 -5.25 -19.50 14.12
CA THR A 12 -4.26 -18.81 13.26
C THR A 12 -2.98 -19.62 13.05
N ASP A 13 -2.96 -20.88 13.50
CA ASP A 13 -1.90 -21.86 13.31
C ASP A 13 -2.41 -23.27 13.69
N THR A 14 -1.58 -24.28 13.46
CA THR A 14 -1.82 -25.66 13.90
C THR A 14 -0.78 -26.03 14.96
N PRO A 15 -1.18 -26.65 16.09
CA PRO A 15 -0.21 -27.14 17.08
C PRO A 15 0.75 -28.17 16.46
N ILE A 16 1.98 -28.21 16.98
CA ILE A 16 2.97 -29.23 16.60
C ILE A 16 2.51 -30.62 17.06
N ASP A 17 2.91 -31.68 16.37
CA ASP A 17 2.38 -33.05 16.58
C ASP A 17 2.32 -33.47 18.06
N PRO A 18 3.37 -33.30 18.91
CA PRO A 18 3.28 -33.68 20.32
C PRO A 18 2.21 -32.93 21.11
N VAL A 19 1.96 -31.67 20.74
CA VAL A 19 0.92 -30.83 21.36
C VAL A 19 -0.45 -31.20 20.81
N LEU A 20 -0.56 -31.41 19.49
CA LEU A 20 -1.80 -31.84 18.85
C LEU A 20 -2.29 -33.19 19.40
N ASP A 21 -1.39 -34.16 19.55
CA ASP A 21 -1.69 -35.50 20.08
C ASP A 21 -2.18 -35.45 21.52
N ARG A 22 -1.58 -34.59 22.36
CA ARG A 22 -1.92 -34.50 23.78
C ARG A 22 -3.16 -33.64 24.03
N TYR A 23 -3.29 -32.55 23.28
CA TYR A 23 -4.18 -31.45 23.63
C TYR A 23 -5.23 -31.13 22.59
N GLY A 24 -5.13 -31.67 21.37
CA GLY A 24 -5.97 -31.34 20.24
C GLY A 24 -5.57 -30.00 19.61
N THR A 25 -6.50 -29.42 18.86
CA THR A 25 -6.28 -28.13 18.18
C THR A 25 -6.13 -26.98 19.17
N TYR A 26 -5.68 -25.80 18.72
CA TYR A 26 -5.61 -24.63 19.60
C TYR A 26 -6.99 -24.26 20.18
N GLY A 27 -8.06 -24.45 19.41
CA GLY A 27 -9.44 -24.32 19.88
C GLY A 27 -9.76 -25.22 21.07
N ALA A 28 -9.26 -26.46 21.10
CA ALA A 28 -9.42 -27.35 22.26
C ALA A 28 -8.64 -26.86 23.49
N ILE A 29 -7.43 -26.32 23.29
CA ILE A 29 -6.61 -25.70 24.34
C ILE A 29 -7.34 -24.49 24.94
N PHE A 30 -7.82 -23.57 24.09
CA PHE A 30 -8.54 -22.38 24.52
C PHE A 30 -9.89 -22.68 25.15
N ASN A 31 -10.63 -23.70 24.67
CA ASN A 31 -11.85 -24.15 25.32
C ASN A 31 -11.60 -24.58 26.78
N ARG A 32 -10.56 -25.38 27.03
CA ARG A 32 -10.16 -25.75 28.40
C ARG A 32 -9.76 -24.54 29.23
N TRP A 33 -9.00 -23.61 28.64
CA TRP A 33 -8.55 -22.40 29.31
C TRP A 33 -9.71 -21.50 29.75
N LEU A 34 -10.68 -21.25 28.85
CA LEU A 34 -11.90 -20.51 29.15
C LEU A 34 -12.75 -21.23 30.21
N ASN A 35 -12.90 -22.55 30.12
CA ASN A 35 -13.65 -23.32 31.13
C ASN A 35 -13.03 -23.27 32.52
N LYS A 36 -11.69 -23.33 32.62
CA LYS A 36 -10.98 -23.08 33.90
C LYS A 36 -11.24 -21.66 34.40
N GLY A 37 -11.20 -20.67 33.52
CA GLY A 37 -11.52 -19.28 33.85
C GLY A 37 -12.93 -19.12 34.41
N LEU A 38 -13.93 -19.71 33.75
CA LEU A 38 -15.33 -19.65 34.15
C LEU A 38 -15.58 -20.35 35.49
N GLN A 39 -15.01 -21.54 35.69
CA GLN A 39 -15.03 -22.24 36.98
C GLN A 39 -14.40 -21.39 38.09
N GLY A 40 -13.27 -20.74 37.79
CA GLY A 40 -12.58 -19.84 38.72
C GLY A 40 -13.35 -18.55 39.05
N LEU A 41 -14.38 -18.19 38.28
CA LEU A 41 -15.33 -17.11 38.61
C LEU A 41 -16.46 -17.57 39.53
N GLY A 42 -16.67 -18.88 39.70
CA GLY A 42 -17.77 -19.42 40.51
C GLY A 42 -19.16 -19.22 39.88
N VAL A 43 -19.23 -18.95 38.58
CA VAL A 43 -20.50 -18.79 37.85
C VAL A 43 -21.02 -20.18 37.47
N THR A 44 -22.19 -20.56 37.98
CA THR A 44 -22.77 -21.91 37.82
C THR A 44 -23.95 -21.98 36.87
N ASP A 45 -24.49 -20.83 36.45
CA ASP A 45 -25.65 -20.68 35.59
C ASP A 45 -25.29 -20.25 34.15
N THR A 46 -24.01 -20.25 33.81
CA THR A 46 -23.48 -19.86 32.49
C THR A 46 -22.57 -20.95 31.93
N GLU A 47 -22.66 -21.18 30.62
CA GLU A 47 -21.85 -22.10 29.85
C GLU A 47 -21.19 -21.36 28.68
N ILE A 48 -19.90 -21.62 28.42
CA ILE A 48 -19.20 -21.11 27.23
C ILE A 48 -19.19 -22.22 26.17
N GLN A 49 -19.85 -21.96 25.05
CA GLN A 49 -19.84 -22.84 23.89
C GLN A 49 -18.87 -22.26 22.84
N THR A 50 -17.91 -23.07 22.37
CA THR A 50 -16.89 -22.61 21.41
C THR A 50 -17.08 -23.22 20.04
N THR A 51 -16.85 -22.43 18.98
CA THR A 51 -16.72 -22.91 17.60
C THR A 51 -15.33 -22.57 17.08
N ASN A 52 -14.67 -23.51 16.41
CA ASN A 52 -13.30 -23.33 15.91
C ASN A 52 -13.32 -23.08 14.41
N TRP A 53 -12.51 -22.12 13.96
CA TRP A 53 -12.44 -21.68 12.56
C TRP A 53 -10.97 -21.64 12.13
N ASP A 54 -10.60 -22.52 11.19
CA ASP A 54 -9.28 -22.52 10.57
C ASP A 54 -9.21 -21.38 9.55
N VAL A 55 -8.65 -20.25 9.98
CA VAL A 55 -8.53 -19.05 9.13
C VAL A 55 -7.24 -19.04 8.30
N VAL A 56 -6.37 -20.04 8.48
CA VAL A 56 -5.12 -20.16 7.70
C VAL A 56 -5.38 -20.90 6.39
N ASN A 57 -6.13 -22.00 6.43
CA ASN A 57 -6.30 -22.87 5.27
C ASN A 57 -7.63 -22.70 4.55
N GLN A 58 -8.65 -22.10 5.17
CA GLN A 58 -10.03 -22.16 4.64
C GLN A 58 -10.63 -20.80 4.25
N SER A 59 -10.00 -19.65 4.57
CA SER A 59 -10.54 -18.29 4.31
C SER A 59 -12.04 -18.13 4.65
N VAL A 60 -12.56 -18.92 5.61
CA VAL A 60 -13.95 -18.84 6.08
C VAL A 60 -13.96 -18.23 7.47
N TYR A 61 -14.78 -17.19 7.64
CA TYR A 61 -14.97 -16.52 8.92
C TYR A 61 -16.40 -16.71 9.44
N PRO A 62 -16.59 -16.80 10.77
CA PRO A 62 -17.92 -16.86 11.36
C PRO A 62 -18.71 -15.57 11.07
N LYS A 63 -20.03 -15.68 10.95
CA LYS A 63 -20.85 -14.47 10.85
C LYS A 63 -20.98 -13.81 12.23
N PRO A 64 -20.98 -12.47 12.32
CA PRO A 64 -21.06 -11.75 13.60
C PRO A 64 -22.30 -12.06 14.46
N GLU A 65 -23.39 -12.53 13.85
CA GLU A 65 -24.61 -13.00 14.51
C GLU A 65 -24.47 -14.40 15.16
N ASP A 66 -23.51 -15.20 14.71
CA ASP A 66 -23.33 -16.60 15.14
C ASP A 66 -22.55 -16.73 16.46
N PHE A 67 -21.91 -15.65 16.91
CA PHE A 67 -21.15 -15.62 18.16
C PHE A 67 -21.35 -14.36 18.99
N ASP A 68 -21.03 -14.46 20.27
CA ASP A 68 -21.16 -13.40 21.26
C ASP A 68 -19.80 -12.77 21.59
N ALA A 69 -18.70 -13.52 21.49
CA ALA A 69 -17.33 -13.02 21.60
C ALA A 69 -16.37 -13.70 20.61
N LEU A 70 -15.31 -12.98 20.22
CA LEU A 70 -14.25 -13.47 19.33
C LEU A 70 -12.96 -13.75 20.13
N LEU A 71 -12.30 -14.87 19.84
CA LEU A 71 -10.98 -15.20 20.37
C LEU A 71 -10.02 -15.52 19.22
N MET A 72 -8.82 -14.96 19.25
CA MET A 72 -7.77 -15.25 18.27
C MET A 72 -6.58 -15.92 18.95
N THR A 73 -6.12 -17.03 18.37
CA THR A 73 -4.99 -17.81 18.88
C THR A 73 -3.64 -17.16 18.53
N GLY A 74 -2.58 -17.65 19.17
CA GLY A 74 -1.21 -17.37 18.73
C GLY A 74 -0.85 -18.08 17.43
N SER A 75 0.27 -17.69 16.82
CA SER A 75 0.73 -18.24 15.55
C SER A 75 2.25 -18.23 15.42
N LYS A 76 2.81 -19.13 14.62
CA LYS A 76 4.19 -19.09 14.14
C LYS A 76 4.43 -18.06 13.04
N HIS A 77 3.37 -17.52 12.44
CA HIS A 77 3.46 -16.55 11.35
C HIS A 77 3.83 -15.15 11.87
N ASP A 78 4.48 -14.37 11.01
CA ASP A 78 4.84 -12.99 11.32
C ASP A 78 3.61 -12.10 11.11
N ALA A 79 3.08 -11.51 12.20
CA ALA A 79 1.80 -10.78 12.17
C ALA A 79 1.81 -9.52 11.29
N TYR A 80 3.00 -9.02 10.94
CA TYR A 80 3.20 -7.87 10.05
C TYR A 80 3.39 -8.25 8.58
N ALA A 81 3.46 -9.55 8.26
CA ALA A 81 3.62 -9.97 6.89
C ALA A 81 2.36 -9.71 6.06
N ASP A 82 2.58 -9.31 4.82
CA ASP A 82 1.53 -9.03 3.84
C ASP A 82 1.13 -10.32 3.11
N ILE A 83 0.37 -11.18 3.80
CA ILE A 83 -0.11 -12.48 3.27
C ILE A 83 -1.64 -12.43 3.19
N PRO A 84 -2.26 -12.90 2.08
CA PRO A 84 -3.70 -12.74 1.82
C PRO A 84 -4.61 -13.08 3.00
N TRP A 85 -4.49 -14.27 3.59
CA TRP A 85 -5.35 -14.68 4.72
C TRP A 85 -5.16 -13.81 5.98
N MET A 86 -3.95 -13.27 6.21
CA MET A 86 -3.72 -12.34 7.33
C MET A 86 -4.32 -10.97 7.06
N ASN A 87 -4.34 -10.52 5.80
CA ASN A 87 -5.00 -9.28 5.42
C ASN A 87 -6.51 -9.40 5.56
N GLU A 88 -7.08 -10.54 5.16
CA GLU A 88 -8.50 -10.87 5.38
C GLU A 88 -8.82 -10.93 6.88
N LEU A 89 -7.98 -11.62 7.67
CA LEU A 89 -8.14 -11.69 9.12
C LEU A 89 -8.08 -10.29 9.75
N THR A 90 -7.14 -9.45 9.32
CA THR A 90 -7.00 -8.08 9.83
C THR A 90 -8.24 -7.25 9.51
N LYS A 91 -8.78 -7.34 8.28
CA LYS A 91 -10.03 -6.67 7.88
C LYS A 91 -11.22 -7.17 8.68
N TYR A 92 -11.36 -8.49 8.83
CA TYR A 92 -12.43 -9.12 9.59
C TYR A 92 -12.39 -8.68 11.06
N VAL A 93 -11.21 -8.68 11.69
CA VAL A 93 -11.04 -8.26 13.09
C VAL A 93 -11.36 -6.78 13.28
N HIS A 94 -10.95 -5.93 12.35
CA HIS A 94 -11.33 -4.51 12.33
C HIS A 94 -12.85 -4.34 12.26
N ASP A 95 -13.52 -5.08 11.38
CA ASP A 95 -14.98 -5.06 11.23
C ASP A 95 -15.72 -5.52 12.50
N ILE A 96 -15.27 -6.61 13.11
CA ILE A 96 -15.82 -7.08 14.40
C ILE A 96 -15.66 -6.03 15.51
N HIS A 97 -14.52 -5.33 15.53
CA HIS A 97 -14.25 -4.29 16.53
C HIS A 97 -15.10 -3.03 16.31
N GLU A 98 -15.07 -2.47 15.11
CA GLU A 98 -15.67 -1.17 14.78
C GLU A 98 -17.18 -1.26 14.56
N GLN A 99 -17.63 -2.21 13.73
CA GLN A 99 -19.01 -2.29 13.29
C GLN A 99 -19.86 -3.11 14.26
N HIS A 100 -19.41 -4.32 14.58
CA HIS A 100 -20.22 -5.28 15.38
C HIS A 100 -20.06 -5.12 16.87
N LYS A 101 -19.01 -4.41 17.29
CA LYS A 101 -18.77 -4.01 18.66
C LYS A 101 -18.74 -5.18 19.67
N LYS A 102 -18.24 -6.33 19.23
CA LYS A 102 -18.17 -7.56 20.05
C LYS A 102 -16.97 -7.53 21.01
N PRO A 103 -17.00 -8.29 22.12
CA PRO A 103 -15.82 -8.61 22.91
C PRO A 103 -14.78 -9.36 22.08
N ILE A 104 -13.51 -8.95 22.19
CA ILE A 104 -12.38 -9.60 21.51
C ILE A 104 -11.32 -10.01 22.53
N ILE A 105 -10.85 -11.25 22.44
CA ILE A 105 -9.66 -11.75 23.10
C ILE A 105 -8.59 -12.05 22.06
N GLY A 106 -7.38 -11.52 22.27
CA GLY A 106 -6.24 -11.75 21.35
C GLY A 106 -5.00 -12.17 22.11
N ILE A 107 -4.43 -13.31 21.73
CA ILE A 107 -3.26 -13.89 22.40
C ILE A 107 -2.07 -13.93 21.45
N CYS A 108 -0.93 -13.36 21.88
CA CYS A 108 0.32 -13.31 21.12
C CYS A 108 0.10 -12.75 19.70
N PHE A 109 0.04 -13.60 18.67
CA PHE A 109 -0.33 -13.20 17.31
C PHE A 109 -1.68 -12.49 17.24
N GLY A 110 -2.70 -12.94 18.00
CA GLY A 110 -3.99 -12.24 18.07
C GLY A 110 -3.90 -10.82 18.65
N HIS A 111 -3.02 -10.60 19.64
CA HIS A 111 -2.73 -9.26 20.15
C HIS A 111 -2.15 -8.35 19.05
N GLN A 112 -1.21 -8.90 18.28
CA GLN A 112 -0.57 -8.21 17.17
C GLN A 112 -1.54 -7.94 16.01
N ILE A 113 -2.36 -8.90 15.62
CA ILE A 113 -3.37 -8.73 14.56
C ILE A 113 -4.39 -7.66 14.93
N LEU A 114 -4.89 -7.63 16.17
CA LEU A 114 -5.79 -6.56 16.58
C LEU A 114 -5.09 -5.20 16.53
N ALA A 115 -3.86 -5.11 17.02
CA ALA A 115 -3.09 -3.87 16.97
C ALA A 115 -2.91 -3.40 15.52
N ARG A 116 -2.52 -4.31 14.61
CA ARG A 116 -2.40 -4.07 13.17
C ARG A 116 -3.71 -3.63 12.54
N ALA A 117 -4.82 -4.30 12.89
CA ALA A 117 -6.17 -3.97 12.41
C ALA A 117 -6.57 -2.55 12.78
N LEU A 118 -6.07 -2.04 13.90
CA LEU A 118 -6.32 -0.69 14.40
C LEU A 118 -5.21 0.31 14.04
N GLY A 119 -4.32 -0.06 13.11
CA GLY A 119 -3.28 0.80 12.58
C GLY A 119 -2.05 0.99 13.46
N ALA A 120 -1.89 0.21 14.54
CA ALA A 120 -0.64 0.21 15.30
C ALA A 120 0.45 -0.60 14.59
N ARG A 121 1.70 -0.13 14.72
CA ARG A 121 2.85 -0.82 14.12
C ARG A 121 3.13 -2.13 14.85
N VAL A 122 3.22 -3.19 14.06
CA VAL A 122 3.71 -4.51 14.46
C VAL A 122 4.96 -4.80 13.65
N ALA A 123 6.02 -5.24 14.31
CA ALA A 123 7.22 -5.73 13.62
C ALA A 123 8.02 -6.66 14.53
N ARG A 124 9.02 -7.33 13.93
CA ARG A 124 10.04 -8.06 14.67
C ARG A 124 10.80 -7.12 15.61
N ASN A 125 11.05 -7.57 16.84
CA ASN A 125 11.87 -6.87 17.81
C ASN A 125 13.34 -7.26 17.64
N ASP A 126 14.19 -6.26 17.44
CA ASP A 126 15.64 -6.46 17.32
C ASP A 126 16.30 -6.80 18.68
N GLU A 127 15.61 -6.60 19.81
CA GLU A 127 16.08 -6.99 21.14
C GLU A 127 15.95 -8.50 21.42
N GLY A 128 15.46 -9.27 20.44
CA GLY A 128 15.41 -10.74 20.47
C GLY A 128 14.09 -11.32 20.96
N TRP A 129 14.17 -12.54 21.49
CA TRP A 129 13.02 -13.31 21.93
C TRP A 129 12.67 -13.09 23.39
N GLU A 130 11.39 -13.10 23.72
CA GLU A 130 10.91 -13.48 25.06
C GLU A 130 10.38 -14.93 24.98
N VAL A 131 10.90 -15.79 25.86
CA VAL A 131 10.66 -17.24 25.82
C VAL A 131 10.34 -17.74 27.22
N SER A 132 9.45 -18.72 27.33
CA SER A 132 9.14 -19.39 28.60
C SER A 132 8.54 -18.42 29.63
N VAL A 133 8.41 -18.83 30.88
CA VAL A 133 7.75 -17.99 31.90
C VAL A 133 8.60 -16.76 32.21
N GLU A 134 8.15 -15.59 31.76
CA GLU A 134 8.79 -14.29 32.01
C GLU A 134 7.84 -13.31 32.70
N PRO A 135 8.33 -12.52 33.68
CA PRO A 135 7.57 -11.46 34.29
C PRO A 135 7.52 -10.22 33.38
N PHE A 136 6.36 -9.59 33.28
CA PHE A 136 6.25 -8.21 32.84
C PHE A 136 5.54 -7.35 33.88
N GLN A 137 5.94 -6.08 33.94
CA GLN A 137 5.40 -5.12 34.91
C GLN A 137 4.07 -4.58 34.42
N LEU A 138 3.06 -4.59 35.29
CA LEU A 138 1.74 -4.08 34.93
C LEU A 138 1.70 -2.56 34.99
N SER A 139 0.98 -1.95 34.06
CA SER A 139 0.57 -0.54 34.14
C SER A 139 -0.44 -0.36 35.26
N ASP A 140 -0.76 0.88 35.66
CA ASP A 140 -1.79 1.13 36.68
C ASP A 140 -3.13 0.46 36.35
N THR A 141 -3.54 0.45 35.07
CA THR A 141 -4.75 -0.26 34.64
C THR A 141 -4.57 -1.77 34.72
N GLY A 142 -3.40 -2.29 34.34
CA GLY A 142 -3.09 -3.71 34.51
C GLY A 142 -3.16 -4.14 35.97
N LYS A 143 -2.59 -3.35 36.88
CA LYS A 143 -2.62 -3.62 38.33
C LYS A 143 -4.04 -3.65 38.87
N GLN A 144 -4.89 -2.72 38.42
CA GLN A 144 -6.31 -2.71 38.78
C GLN A 144 -7.06 -3.93 38.22
N LEU A 145 -6.75 -4.32 36.98
CA LEU A 145 -7.45 -5.41 36.30
C LEU A 145 -7.10 -6.79 36.87
N PHE A 146 -5.83 -7.01 37.20
CA PHE A 146 -5.32 -8.30 37.65
C PHE A 146 -5.06 -8.37 39.16
N SER A 147 -5.13 -7.25 39.87
CA SER A 147 -4.79 -7.14 41.31
C SER A 147 -3.37 -7.65 41.63
N LYS A 148 -2.41 -7.34 40.77
CA LYS A 148 -0.99 -7.72 40.90
C LYS A 148 -0.08 -6.60 40.40
N GLU A 149 1.18 -6.59 40.84
CA GLU A 149 2.20 -5.66 40.34
C GLU A 149 2.81 -6.11 39.00
N SER A 150 2.90 -7.41 38.79
CA SER A 150 3.41 -8.04 37.57
C SER A 150 2.63 -9.32 37.25
N LEU A 151 2.73 -9.77 36.00
CA LEU A 151 2.26 -11.08 35.57
C LEU A 151 3.44 -11.91 35.08
N ASN A 152 3.43 -13.19 35.41
CA ASN A 152 4.32 -14.20 34.87
C ASN A 152 3.55 -15.04 33.88
N ILE A 153 3.92 -15.07 32.61
CA ILE A 153 3.28 -15.93 31.60
C ILE A 153 4.30 -16.55 30.68
N HIS A 154 3.94 -17.67 30.06
CA HIS A 154 4.77 -18.23 29.00
C HIS A 154 4.85 -17.25 27.82
N GLN A 155 6.05 -16.79 27.51
CA GLN A 155 6.35 -16.02 26.33
C GLN A 155 6.87 -16.94 25.22
N MET A 156 6.57 -16.60 23.97
CA MET A 156 7.03 -17.35 22.80
C MET A 156 7.03 -16.45 21.57
N HIS A 157 7.54 -15.23 21.71
CA HIS A 157 7.46 -14.20 20.67
C HIS A 157 8.75 -13.40 20.53
N THR A 158 8.90 -12.83 19.34
CA THR A 158 9.90 -11.81 19.02
C THR A 158 9.24 -10.65 18.25
N ASP A 159 8.07 -10.87 17.65
CA ASP A 159 7.25 -9.78 17.13
C ASP A 159 6.61 -9.02 18.29
N ILE A 160 6.52 -7.70 18.15
CA ILE A 160 5.97 -6.80 19.16
C ILE A 160 5.06 -5.76 18.52
N VAL A 161 4.12 -5.28 19.33
CA VAL A 161 3.36 -4.07 19.05
C VAL A 161 4.15 -2.88 19.59
N TYR A 162 4.41 -1.89 18.74
CA TYR A 162 5.19 -0.70 19.12
C TYR A 162 4.33 0.38 19.76
N ASP A 163 3.07 0.47 19.33
CA ASP A 163 2.18 1.58 19.65
C ASP A 163 0.85 1.08 20.23
N VAL A 164 0.33 1.81 21.22
CA VAL A 164 -1.01 1.54 21.76
C VAL A 164 -2.03 2.20 20.82
N PRO A 165 -2.95 1.45 20.18
CA PRO A 165 -3.96 2.05 19.31
C PRO A 165 -4.85 3.07 20.05
N PRO A 166 -5.42 4.07 19.36
CA PRO A 166 -6.35 5.01 19.96
C PRO A 166 -7.51 4.32 20.68
N GLY A 167 -7.85 4.77 21.89
CA GLY A 167 -8.93 4.20 22.69
C GLY A 167 -8.55 2.97 23.51
N PHE A 168 -7.30 2.52 23.42
CA PHE A 168 -6.76 1.42 24.23
C PHE A 168 -5.82 1.92 25.32
N VAL A 169 -5.63 1.09 26.34
CA VAL A 169 -4.58 1.24 27.33
C VAL A 169 -3.64 0.06 27.27
N ASN A 170 -2.34 0.32 27.46
CA ASN A 170 -1.35 -0.73 27.62
C ASN A 170 -1.52 -1.38 29.00
N LEU A 171 -1.53 -2.71 29.06
CA LEU A 171 -1.63 -3.47 30.30
C LEU A 171 -0.28 -3.63 31.01
N GLY A 172 0.85 -3.54 30.30
CA GLY A 172 2.15 -3.71 30.93
C GLY A 172 3.32 -3.61 29.95
N SER A 173 4.53 -3.70 30.49
CA SER A 173 5.75 -3.73 29.69
C SER A 173 6.83 -4.61 30.33
N SER A 174 7.70 -5.14 29.49
CA SER A 174 8.95 -5.79 29.86
C SER A 174 10.14 -5.00 29.30
N PRO A 175 11.38 -5.39 29.61
CA PRO A 175 12.56 -4.80 28.98
C PRO A 175 12.47 -4.84 27.45
N ARG A 176 12.09 -6.00 26.86
CA ARG A 176 12.09 -6.23 25.41
C ARG A 176 10.79 -5.82 24.72
N CYS A 177 9.64 -5.93 25.37
CA CYS A 177 8.34 -5.61 24.77
C CYS A 177 7.63 -4.51 25.55
N LYS A 178 7.48 -3.33 24.95
CA LYS A 178 6.87 -2.17 25.62
C LYS A 178 5.34 -2.23 25.70
N VAL A 179 4.69 -3.01 24.85
CA VAL A 179 3.23 -3.18 24.84
C VAL A 179 2.90 -4.66 25.06
N GLN A 180 2.78 -5.07 26.33
CA GLN A 180 2.50 -6.47 26.69
C GLN A 180 1.01 -6.82 26.64
N GLY A 181 0.14 -5.84 26.42
CA GLY A 181 -1.28 -6.10 26.23
C GLY A 181 -2.07 -4.85 25.93
N LEU A 182 -3.15 -5.00 25.18
CA LEU A 182 -4.09 -3.91 24.89
C LEU A 182 -5.41 -4.21 25.57
N TYR A 183 -5.92 -3.22 26.28
CA TYR A 183 -7.20 -3.29 26.95
C TYR A 183 -8.11 -2.15 26.53
N MET A 184 -9.35 -2.49 26.18
CA MET A 184 -10.44 -1.54 26.07
C MET A 184 -11.55 -2.03 27.00
N PRO A 185 -11.93 -1.25 28.02
CA PRO A 185 -12.91 -1.68 29.01
C PRO A 185 -14.16 -2.30 28.39
N GLN A 186 -14.54 -3.49 28.87
CA GLN A 186 -15.73 -4.25 28.44
C GLN A 186 -15.75 -4.66 26.95
N ARG A 187 -14.70 -4.39 26.19
CA ARG A 187 -14.66 -4.60 24.74
C ARG A 187 -13.49 -5.45 24.28
N VAL A 188 -12.31 -5.29 24.85
CA VAL A 188 -11.14 -6.00 24.38
C VAL A 188 -10.18 -6.32 25.51
N LEU A 189 -9.66 -7.54 25.50
CA LEU A 189 -8.48 -7.94 26.26
C LEU A 189 -7.50 -8.66 25.34
N THR A 190 -6.32 -8.09 25.13
CA THR A 190 -5.24 -8.80 24.43
C THR A 190 -3.97 -8.82 25.25
N LEU A 191 -3.17 -9.87 25.09
CA LEU A 191 -1.89 -10.04 25.78
C LEU A 191 -0.84 -10.59 24.82
N GLN A 192 0.36 -10.03 24.91
CA GLN A 192 1.56 -10.56 24.28
C GLN A 192 2.12 -11.67 25.18
N GLY A 193 2.09 -12.91 24.69
CA GLY A 193 2.40 -14.12 25.44
C GLY A 193 1.26 -15.13 25.42
N HIS A 194 1.42 -16.23 26.16
CA HIS A 194 0.60 -17.44 26.09
C HIS A 194 0.11 -17.87 27.48
N PRO A 195 -0.97 -17.28 28.01
CA PRO A 195 -1.57 -17.70 29.28
C PRO A 195 -2.20 -19.11 29.24
N GLU A 196 -2.44 -19.64 28.04
CA GLU A 196 -3.03 -20.94 27.76
C GLU A 196 -2.00 -22.08 27.69
N TYR A 197 -0.71 -21.75 27.58
CA TYR A 197 0.36 -22.75 27.58
C TYR A 197 0.66 -23.25 28.98
N ASP A 198 1.15 -24.48 29.03
CA ASP A 198 1.74 -25.09 30.20
C ASP A 198 3.21 -25.47 29.95
N GLU A 199 3.82 -26.11 30.93
CA GLU A 199 5.20 -26.59 30.87
C GLU A 199 5.45 -27.49 29.65
N PHE A 200 4.50 -28.38 29.33
CA PHE A 200 4.65 -29.34 28.23
C PHE A 200 4.65 -28.64 26.87
N VAL A 201 3.65 -27.78 26.60
CA VAL A 201 3.57 -27.06 25.32
C VAL A 201 4.82 -26.23 25.08
N THR A 202 5.25 -25.49 26.10
CA THR A 202 6.42 -24.61 26.00
C THR A 202 7.71 -25.40 25.79
N THR A 203 7.87 -26.53 26.49
CA THR A 203 9.03 -27.43 26.34
C THR A 203 9.16 -27.94 24.91
N GLU A 204 8.07 -28.45 24.32
CA GLU A 204 8.10 -29.02 22.97
C GLU A 204 8.34 -27.94 21.91
N LEU A 205 7.80 -26.73 22.09
CA LEU A 205 8.08 -25.58 21.22
C LEU A 205 9.54 -25.12 21.27
N ILE A 206 10.15 -25.09 22.47
CA ILE A 206 11.58 -24.74 22.62
C ILE A 206 12.45 -25.78 21.93
N LYS A 207 12.19 -27.08 22.17
CA LYS A 207 12.94 -28.17 21.52
C LYS A 207 12.85 -28.09 19.99
N LEU A 208 11.65 -27.88 19.45
CA LEU A 208 11.45 -27.75 18.01
C LEU A 208 12.23 -26.55 17.45
N ARG A 209 12.08 -25.36 18.06
CA ARG A 209 12.74 -24.13 17.60
C ARG A 209 14.26 -24.23 17.71
N HIS A 210 14.77 -24.91 18.73
CA HIS A 210 16.18 -25.22 18.84
C HIS A 210 16.65 -26.17 17.72
N ALA A 211 15.92 -27.27 17.49
CA ALA A 211 16.27 -28.27 16.47
C ALA A 211 16.33 -27.69 15.04
N ILE A 212 15.49 -26.70 14.73
CA ILE A 212 15.48 -26.01 13.42
C ILE A 212 16.42 -24.78 13.36
N GLY A 213 17.25 -24.57 14.39
CA GLY A 213 18.22 -23.47 14.45
C GLY A 213 17.61 -22.08 14.67
N ARG A 214 16.36 -22.01 15.13
CA ARG A 214 15.69 -20.74 15.47
C ARG A 214 16.09 -20.22 16.85
N PHE A 215 16.40 -21.12 17.78
CA PHE A 215 16.98 -20.82 19.10
C PHE A 215 18.39 -21.41 19.17
N ASP A 216 19.35 -20.62 19.63
CA ASP A 216 20.68 -21.11 19.98
C ASP A 216 20.66 -21.93 21.29
N ASP A 217 21.78 -22.58 21.60
CA ASP A 217 21.93 -23.43 22.78
C ASP A 217 21.66 -22.66 24.09
N GLU A 218 22.07 -21.39 24.15
CA GLU A 218 21.96 -20.56 25.35
C GLU A 218 20.49 -20.21 25.62
N LEU A 219 19.78 -19.70 24.62
CA LEU A 219 18.36 -19.36 24.70
C LEU A 219 17.49 -20.59 24.96
N ALA A 220 17.79 -21.72 24.31
CA ALA A 220 17.05 -22.96 24.52
C ALA A 220 17.23 -23.48 25.96
N LYS A 221 18.46 -23.47 26.47
CA LYS A 221 18.76 -23.89 27.84
C LYS A 221 18.14 -22.97 28.89
N ASP A 222 18.21 -21.65 28.70
CA ASP A 222 17.55 -20.67 29.57
C ASP A 222 16.04 -20.89 29.59
N GLY A 223 15.42 -20.96 28.42
CA GLY A 223 13.97 -21.19 28.28
C GLY A 223 13.51 -22.46 28.98
N LEU A 224 14.20 -23.59 28.76
CA LEU A 224 13.92 -24.87 29.41
C LEU A 224 14.14 -24.86 30.93
N SER A 225 15.00 -23.98 31.46
CA SER A 225 15.15 -23.86 32.91
C SER A 225 13.96 -23.14 33.58
N ARG A 226 13.17 -22.40 32.80
CA ARG A 226 12.05 -21.56 33.30
C ARG A 226 10.66 -22.11 32.97
N VAL A 227 10.54 -23.19 32.18
CA VAL A 227 9.22 -23.72 31.76
C VAL A 227 8.35 -24.19 32.93
N GLY A 228 8.96 -24.63 34.03
CA GLY A 228 8.25 -25.08 35.23
C GLY A 228 7.97 -23.97 36.25
N ASN A 229 8.31 -22.70 35.95
CA ASN A 229 8.06 -21.61 36.88
C ASN A 229 6.54 -21.35 37.01
N PRO A 230 6.07 -20.90 38.18
CA PRO A 230 4.66 -20.52 38.35
C PRO A 230 4.25 -19.41 37.37
N HIS A 231 3.10 -19.57 36.71
CA HIS A 231 2.55 -18.59 35.77
C HIS A 231 1.08 -18.26 36.07
N ASP A 232 0.63 -17.11 35.58
CA ASP A 232 -0.64 -16.46 35.91
C ASP A 232 -1.78 -16.79 34.92
N GLY A 233 -1.66 -17.90 34.19
CA GLY A 233 -2.60 -18.29 33.13
C GLY A 233 -4.06 -18.38 33.60
N GLU A 234 -4.31 -18.95 34.78
CA GLU A 234 -5.67 -19.07 35.35
C GLU A 234 -6.24 -17.73 35.83
N LEU A 235 -5.40 -16.81 36.31
CA LEU A 235 -5.83 -15.45 36.64
C LEU A 235 -6.30 -14.72 35.38
N ILE A 236 -5.55 -14.84 34.29
CA ILE A 236 -5.89 -14.22 33.01
C ILE A 236 -7.14 -14.86 32.42
N ALA A 237 -7.30 -16.17 32.53
CA ALA A 237 -8.52 -16.88 32.10
C ALA A 237 -9.77 -16.32 32.80
N ARG A 238 -9.69 -16.04 34.11
CA ARG A 238 -10.79 -15.43 34.86
C ARG A 238 -11.12 -14.02 34.36
N VAL A 239 -10.10 -13.20 34.07
CA VAL A 239 -10.32 -11.84 33.54
C VAL A 239 -10.91 -11.88 32.12
N ALA A 240 -10.43 -12.78 31.27
CA ALA A 240 -11.00 -13.02 29.94
C ALA A 240 -12.46 -13.46 30.02
N CYS A 241 -12.79 -14.37 30.94
CA CYS A 241 -14.18 -14.79 31.16
C CYS A 241 -15.04 -13.65 31.72
N LYS A 242 -14.52 -12.77 32.58
CA LYS A 242 -15.25 -11.57 33.04
C LYS A 242 -15.62 -10.65 31.88
N LEU A 243 -14.71 -10.46 30.92
CA LEU A 243 -14.96 -9.67 29.72
C LEU A 243 -16.11 -10.27 28.89
N ILE A 244 -16.05 -11.59 28.65
CA ILE A 244 -17.04 -12.31 27.84
C ILE A 244 -18.41 -12.36 28.53
N VAL A 245 -18.44 -12.77 29.81
CA VAL A 245 -19.68 -12.95 30.59
C VAL A 245 -20.33 -11.62 30.95
N GLY A 246 -19.51 -10.61 31.26
CA GLY A 246 -19.94 -9.28 31.67
C GLY A 246 -20.54 -8.42 30.56
N TYR A 247 -20.35 -8.78 29.29
CA TYR A 247 -20.87 -8.05 28.12
C TYR A 247 -22.41 -7.92 28.09
N GLU A 248 -23.16 -8.82 28.75
CA GLU A 248 -24.62 -8.65 28.92
C GLU A 248 -25.08 -8.49 30.38
N TYR A 249 -24.16 -8.34 31.35
CA TYR A 249 -24.56 -8.08 32.75
C TYR A 249 -24.88 -6.59 32.96
N ASN A 250 -25.83 -6.09 32.17
CA ASN A 250 -26.59 -4.86 32.32
C ASN A 250 -27.64 -4.83 31.21
N GLY A 251 -28.79 -5.48 31.42
CA GLY A 251 -29.92 -5.55 30.50
C GLY A 251 -30.63 -4.20 30.23
N TYR A 252 -29.88 -3.14 29.96
CA TYR A 252 -30.38 -1.83 29.51
C TYR A 252 -29.51 -1.29 28.38
N LYS A 253 -30.18 -0.96 27.26
CA LYS A 253 -29.63 -0.19 26.14
C LYS A 253 -28.82 1.01 26.63
N MET A 254 -27.74 1.31 25.91
CA MET A 254 -26.79 2.42 26.13
C MET A 254 -27.40 3.69 26.77
N CYS A 255 -27.09 3.96 28.04
CA CYS A 255 -26.68 5.28 28.55
C CYS A 255 -26.21 5.27 30.02
N LYS A 256 -25.04 5.89 30.24
CA LYS A 256 -24.47 6.52 31.46
C LYS A 256 -24.31 5.71 32.78
N ARG A 257 -23.02 5.45 33.08
CA ARG A 257 -22.33 5.11 34.35
C ARG A 257 -22.44 3.67 34.91
N PRO A 258 -21.31 3.10 35.41
CA PRO A 258 -21.29 1.79 36.07
C PRO A 258 -21.85 1.85 37.51
N PRO A 259 -22.31 0.71 38.08
CA PRO A 259 -22.74 0.62 39.48
C PRO A 259 -21.58 0.83 40.47
N GLU A 260 -21.85 1.49 41.60
CA GLU A 260 -20.87 1.84 42.64
C GLU A 260 -20.20 0.63 43.32
N SER A 261 -20.72 -0.60 43.16
CA SER A 261 -20.18 -1.81 43.79
C SER A 261 -18.92 -2.40 43.11
N TRP A 262 -18.39 -1.76 42.07
CA TRP A 262 -17.27 -2.29 41.26
C TRP A 262 -15.97 -1.48 41.34
N GLY A 263 -15.90 -0.44 42.17
CA GLY A 263 -14.63 0.20 42.55
C GLY A 263 -13.87 0.95 41.45
N ILE A 264 -14.40 1.09 40.24
CA ILE A 264 -13.76 1.85 39.15
C ILE A 264 -14.51 3.17 38.95
N GLN A 265 -14.02 4.25 39.56
CA GLN A 265 -14.53 5.60 39.30
C GLN A 265 -13.74 6.26 38.16
N PRO A 266 -14.42 6.83 37.14
CA PRO A 266 -13.77 7.66 36.15
C PRO A 266 -13.72 9.11 36.64
N THR A 267 -12.55 9.57 37.07
CA THR A 267 -12.27 11.00 37.25
C THR A 267 -11.00 11.39 36.51
N ILE A 268 -11.15 12.08 35.39
CA ILE A 268 -10.09 12.92 34.82
C ILE A 268 -10.64 14.35 34.79
N PRO A 269 -10.14 15.29 35.62
CA PRO A 269 -10.45 16.69 35.47
C PRO A 269 -9.46 17.35 34.50
N PHE A 270 -10.01 18.08 33.53
CA PHE A 270 -9.29 19.13 32.81
C PHE A 270 -8.92 20.25 33.81
N ALA A 271 -7.64 20.63 33.87
CA ALA A 271 -7.20 21.85 34.54
C ALA A 271 -6.08 22.54 33.75
N THR A 272 -6.22 23.85 33.67
CA THR A 272 -5.43 24.83 32.91
C THR A 272 -4.36 25.54 33.77
N GLN A 273 -3.22 25.84 33.14
CA GLN A 273 -2.20 26.90 33.40
C GLN A 273 -1.09 26.78 34.50
N SER A 274 0.17 26.74 33.97
CA SER A 274 1.47 27.42 34.35
C SER A 274 2.26 27.05 35.62
N PRO A 275 3.61 27.29 35.73
CA PRO A 275 4.53 28.07 34.87
C PRO A 275 5.89 27.40 34.46
N HIS A 276 6.66 28.10 33.62
CA HIS A 276 8.00 27.81 33.07
C HIS A 276 9.09 27.28 34.03
N VAL A 277 9.79 26.20 33.63
CA VAL A 277 11.22 25.84 33.91
C VAL A 277 11.71 24.94 32.73
N PRO A 278 12.99 25.00 32.25
CA PRO A 278 13.33 24.84 30.83
C PRO A 278 13.37 23.40 30.30
N ARG A 279 12.99 23.24 29.03
CA ARG A 279 13.03 21.99 28.27
C ARG A 279 14.48 21.53 28.07
N ASN A 280 14.85 20.40 28.65
CA ASN A 280 15.88 19.53 28.09
C ASN A 280 15.21 18.55 27.12
N THR A 281 15.49 18.76 25.84
CA THR A 281 15.42 17.84 24.69
C THR A 281 14.55 16.58 24.84
N HIS A 282 13.33 16.64 24.29
CA HIS A 282 12.54 15.45 23.94
C HIS A 282 13.21 14.71 22.78
N THR A 283 13.64 13.47 23.01
CA THR A 283 13.84 12.49 21.96
C THR A 283 12.47 11.93 21.57
N THR A 284 11.86 12.53 20.55
CA THR A 284 10.70 11.98 19.84
C THR A 284 11.04 10.57 19.35
N SER A 285 10.27 9.56 19.77
CA SER A 285 10.25 8.23 19.14
C SER A 285 10.00 8.42 17.64
N LYS A 286 11.02 8.20 16.80
CA LYS A 286 10.91 8.34 15.35
C LYS A 286 10.18 7.10 14.83
N MET A 287 9.00 7.27 14.24
CA MET A 287 8.48 6.27 13.30
C MET A 287 9.59 5.95 12.28
N ALA A 288 9.79 4.67 11.95
CA ALA A 288 10.78 4.25 10.97
C ALA A 288 10.35 4.74 9.57
N ASN A 289 10.74 5.97 9.23
CA ASN A 289 10.42 6.65 7.98
C ASN A 289 11.64 6.67 7.03
N GLN A 290 12.68 5.91 7.34
CA GLN A 290 13.92 5.92 6.58
C GLN A 290 13.69 5.49 5.12
N ILE A 291 14.33 6.20 4.21
CA ILE A 291 14.42 5.80 2.80
C ILE A 291 15.71 5.02 2.62
N ARG A 292 15.61 3.84 2.02
CA ARG A 292 16.74 3.03 1.60
C ARG A 292 16.48 2.49 0.20
N THR A 293 17.16 3.05 -0.78
CA THR A 293 17.04 2.65 -2.19
C THR A 293 18.11 1.61 -2.51
N LEU A 294 17.67 0.46 -3.01
CA LEU A 294 18.57 -0.60 -3.48
C LEU A 294 18.61 -0.60 -5.00
N SER A 295 19.79 -0.81 -5.56
CA SER A 295 19.96 -1.10 -6.98
C SER A 295 19.27 -2.42 -7.32
N PRO A 296 18.33 -2.47 -8.27
CA PRO A 296 17.69 -3.73 -8.64
C PRO A 296 18.66 -4.70 -9.33
N ALA A 297 19.74 -4.19 -9.92
CA ALA A 297 20.76 -4.98 -10.61
C ALA A 297 21.74 -5.68 -9.66
N THR A 298 21.91 -5.17 -8.43
CA THR A 298 22.94 -5.67 -7.49
C THR A 298 22.45 -5.87 -6.05
N ASN A 299 21.25 -5.38 -5.72
CA ASN A 299 20.68 -5.28 -4.37
C ASN A 299 21.54 -4.46 -3.37
N LYS A 300 22.50 -3.66 -3.85
CA LYS A 300 23.34 -2.77 -3.03
C LYS A 300 22.67 -1.42 -2.82
N VAL A 301 22.95 -0.78 -1.70
CA VAL A 301 22.40 0.54 -1.36
C VAL A 301 22.97 1.61 -2.30
N ILE A 302 22.08 2.40 -2.90
CA ILE A 302 22.43 3.58 -3.72
C ILE A 302 22.20 4.87 -2.94
N PHE A 303 21.12 4.89 -2.16
CA PHE A 303 20.70 6.06 -1.42
C PHE A 303 20.12 5.65 -0.08
N GLU A 304 20.47 6.41 0.96
CA GLU A 304 19.97 6.22 2.30
C GLU A 304 19.79 7.58 2.95
N HIS A 305 18.58 7.85 3.44
CA HIS A 305 18.24 9.16 4.01
C HIS A 305 17.18 9.00 5.11
N PRO A 306 17.30 9.71 6.24
CA PRO A 306 16.23 9.74 7.23
C PRO A 306 14.98 10.36 6.60
N GLY A 307 13.83 9.70 6.64
CA GLY A 307 12.62 10.34 6.10
C GLY A 307 12.22 11.58 6.88
N THR A 308 11.60 12.52 6.19
CA THR A 308 10.99 13.73 6.71
C THR A 308 9.98 13.38 7.80
N SER A 309 10.26 13.76 9.04
CA SER A 309 9.34 13.57 10.16
C SER A 309 8.04 14.37 9.96
N LEU A 310 6.99 14.01 10.70
CA LEU A 310 5.71 14.73 10.61
C LEU A 310 5.82 16.21 11.04
N ASP A 311 6.70 16.52 11.99
CA ASP A 311 6.92 17.90 12.43
C ASP A 311 7.70 18.72 11.40
N GLU A 312 8.69 18.11 10.73
CA GLU A 312 9.35 18.73 9.57
C GLU A 312 8.36 18.93 8.42
N ALA A 313 7.52 17.93 8.12
CA ALA A 313 6.49 18.05 7.08
C ALA A 313 5.49 19.18 7.39
N ARG A 314 5.09 19.35 8.66
CA ARG A 314 4.29 20.50 9.12
C ARG A 314 4.99 21.82 8.85
N ALA A 315 6.27 21.94 9.21
CA ALA A 315 7.05 23.16 8.98
C ALA A 315 7.21 23.47 7.49
N ILE A 316 7.52 22.47 6.67
CA ILE A 316 7.65 22.55 5.21
C ILE A 316 6.31 22.99 4.57
N ALA A 317 5.20 22.38 4.98
CA ALA A 317 3.88 22.71 4.47
C ALA A 317 3.50 24.16 4.83
N GLN A 318 3.80 24.61 6.05
CA GLN A 318 3.56 25.99 6.45
C GLN A 318 4.44 26.99 5.69
N ALA A 319 5.72 26.66 5.47
CA ALA A 319 6.62 27.49 4.67
C ALA A 319 6.15 27.60 3.22
N SER A 320 5.60 26.52 2.66
CA SER A 320 5.00 26.50 1.33
C SER A 320 3.75 27.37 1.25
N ASP A 321 2.86 27.30 2.24
CA ASP A 321 1.65 28.12 2.32
C ASP A 321 1.97 29.62 2.44
N ASN A 322 3.04 29.97 3.16
CA ASN A 322 3.54 31.34 3.22
C ASN A 322 4.06 31.81 1.85
N ALA A 323 4.87 30.99 1.17
CA ALA A 323 5.40 31.30 -0.16
C ALA A 323 4.30 31.39 -1.24
N PHE A 324 3.20 30.65 -1.08
CA PHE A 324 2.06 30.70 -1.98
C PHE A 324 1.47 32.11 -2.10
N GLN A 325 1.47 32.90 -1.01
CA GLN A 325 0.88 34.24 -1.02
C GLN A 325 1.59 35.21 -1.98
N SER A 326 2.92 35.12 -2.08
CA SER A 326 3.72 35.92 -3.01
C SER A 326 3.82 35.27 -4.39
N TYR A 327 3.98 33.94 -4.46
CA TYR A 327 4.14 33.23 -5.74
C TYR A 327 2.94 33.38 -6.66
N LYS A 328 1.72 33.33 -6.12
CA LYS A 328 0.48 33.51 -6.90
C LYS A 328 0.34 34.90 -7.54
N GLN A 329 1.14 35.88 -7.11
CA GLN A 329 1.14 37.24 -7.67
C GLN A 329 2.04 37.39 -8.90
N LEU A 330 2.95 36.44 -9.13
CA LEU A 330 3.74 36.43 -10.37
C LEU A 330 2.79 36.31 -11.57
N SER A 331 3.15 36.92 -12.68
CA SER A 331 2.46 36.72 -13.96
C SER A 331 2.74 35.31 -14.49
N LEU A 332 1.86 34.82 -15.36
CA LEU A 332 2.08 33.54 -16.06
C LEU A 332 3.38 33.57 -16.87
N ALA A 333 3.71 34.72 -17.49
CA ALA A 333 4.94 34.89 -18.25
C ALA A 333 6.21 34.72 -17.39
N GLU A 334 6.22 35.30 -16.19
CA GLU A 334 7.34 35.14 -15.24
C GLU A 334 7.48 33.67 -14.80
N ARG A 335 6.37 32.99 -14.49
CA ARG A 335 6.39 31.57 -14.13
C ARG A 335 6.89 30.69 -15.28
N LYS A 336 6.44 30.96 -16.52
CA LYS A 336 6.93 30.27 -17.72
C LYS A 336 8.44 30.45 -17.91
N ALA A 337 8.95 31.68 -17.75
CA ALA A 337 10.36 31.96 -17.92
C ALA A 337 11.26 31.17 -16.94
N ILE A 338 10.84 31.05 -15.67
CA ILE A 338 11.53 30.23 -14.66
C ILE A 338 11.50 28.75 -15.06
N ILE A 339 10.32 28.22 -15.42
CA ILE A 339 10.17 26.81 -15.79
C ILE A 339 11.02 26.46 -17.02
N ILE A 340 11.01 27.29 -18.06
CA ILE A 340 11.83 27.07 -19.27
C ILE A 340 13.32 27.01 -18.91
N LYS A 341 13.80 27.91 -18.05
CA LYS A 341 15.19 27.86 -17.56
C LYS A 341 15.49 26.55 -16.82
N ALA A 342 14.61 26.11 -15.93
CA ALA A 342 14.78 24.86 -15.19
C ALA A 342 14.82 23.64 -16.12
N LEU A 343 13.94 23.59 -17.12
CA LEU A 343 13.92 22.53 -18.13
C LEU A 343 15.21 22.51 -18.96
N ASN A 344 15.75 23.67 -19.33
CA ASN A 344 17.03 23.73 -20.05
C ASN A 344 18.20 23.19 -19.20
N ILE A 345 18.18 23.39 -17.88
CA ILE A 345 19.17 22.81 -16.96
C ILE A 345 19.00 21.29 -16.89
N VAL A 346 17.77 20.78 -16.86
CA VAL A 346 17.49 19.34 -16.93
C VAL A 346 18.03 18.74 -18.22
N ASP A 347 17.76 19.36 -19.37
CA ASP A 347 18.23 18.92 -20.69
C ASP A 347 19.77 18.86 -20.74
N ALA A 348 20.45 19.86 -20.17
CA ALA A 348 21.90 19.92 -20.10
C ALA A 348 22.53 18.80 -19.25
N ASN A 349 21.76 18.19 -18.34
CA ASN A 349 22.23 17.15 -17.42
C ASN A 349 21.73 15.73 -17.77
N LYS A 350 21.06 15.55 -18.92
CA LYS A 350 20.32 14.31 -19.22
C LYS A 350 21.12 13.00 -19.15
N GLU A 351 22.42 13.03 -19.48
CA GLU A 351 23.30 11.85 -19.36
C GLU A 351 23.51 11.44 -17.90
N THR A 352 23.72 12.41 -17.01
CA THR A 352 23.82 12.16 -15.56
C THR A 352 22.51 11.58 -15.04
N LEU A 353 21.37 12.17 -15.43
CA LEU A 353 20.06 11.69 -15.01
C LEU A 353 19.78 10.28 -15.52
N ALA A 354 20.18 9.97 -16.75
CA ALA A 354 20.04 8.63 -17.32
C ALA A 354 20.83 7.56 -16.54
N ASN A 355 22.04 7.89 -16.08
CA ASN A 355 22.82 7.00 -15.21
C ASN A 355 22.16 6.82 -13.84
N GLU A 356 21.62 7.89 -13.24
CA GLU A 356 20.88 7.80 -11.97
C GLU A 356 19.62 6.95 -12.10
N LEU A 357 18.88 7.03 -13.21
CA LEU A 357 17.73 6.18 -13.49
C LEU A 357 18.17 4.72 -13.61
N THR A 358 19.16 4.44 -14.46
CA THR A 358 19.70 3.09 -14.65
C THR A 358 20.10 2.45 -13.32
N ALA A 359 20.80 3.20 -12.46
CA ALA A 359 21.21 2.73 -11.14
C ALA A 359 20.01 2.43 -10.24
N GLN A 360 19.08 3.39 -10.08
CA GLN A 360 17.98 3.32 -9.12
C GLN A 360 16.86 2.37 -9.53
N MET A 361 16.57 2.22 -10.83
CA MET A 361 15.44 1.40 -11.29
C MET A 361 15.82 0.22 -12.19
N GLY A 362 17.06 0.14 -12.68
CA GLY A 362 17.50 -0.97 -13.51
C GLY A 362 17.01 -0.92 -14.96
N ARG A 363 16.40 0.18 -15.43
CA ARG A 363 16.14 0.34 -16.86
C ARG A 363 17.45 0.38 -17.63
N PRO A 364 17.57 -0.32 -18.78
CA PRO A 364 18.78 -0.26 -19.59
C PRO A 364 19.12 1.17 -20.03
N ILE A 365 20.40 1.54 -19.89
CA ILE A 365 20.92 2.90 -20.12
C ILE A 365 20.60 3.44 -21.51
N ALA A 366 20.50 2.55 -22.51
CA ALA A 366 20.15 2.88 -23.89
C ALA A 366 18.79 3.60 -24.03
N TYR A 367 17.90 3.45 -23.05
CA TYR A 367 16.54 4.01 -23.09
C TYR A 367 16.34 5.19 -22.12
N CYS A 368 17.24 5.41 -21.17
CA CYS A 368 17.03 6.35 -20.08
C CYS A 368 17.05 7.83 -20.52
N THR A 369 17.90 8.22 -21.48
CA THR A 369 17.91 9.59 -22.04
C THR A 369 16.62 9.92 -22.79
N LYS A 370 15.98 8.92 -23.41
CA LYS A 370 14.69 9.07 -24.10
C LYS A 370 13.57 9.46 -23.15
N GLU A 371 13.64 9.07 -21.86
CA GLU A 371 12.69 9.55 -20.85
C GLU A 371 12.79 11.07 -20.69
N ILE A 372 14.01 11.61 -20.59
CA ILE A 372 14.25 13.05 -20.45
C ILE A 372 13.79 13.82 -21.70
N ASP A 373 14.13 13.31 -22.89
CA ASP A 373 13.69 13.92 -24.15
C ASP A 373 12.14 13.89 -24.28
N THR A 374 11.49 12.84 -23.80
CA THR A 374 10.02 12.73 -23.80
C THR A 374 9.38 13.62 -22.73
N MET A 375 10.02 13.76 -21.56
CA MET A 375 9.63 14.69 -20.50
C MET A 375 9.64 16.11 -21.04
N ARG A 376 10.70 16.48 -21.79
CA ARG A 376 10.81 17.79 -22.42
C ARG A 376 9.67 18.05 -23.41
N LYS A 377 9.34 17.08 -24.27
CA LYS A 377 8.19 17.19 -25.20
C LYS A 377 6.88 17.43 -24.48
N ARG A 378 6.62 16.74 -23.36
CA ARG A 378 5.43 16.96 -22.54
C ARG A 378 5.43 18.36 -21.91
N ALA A 379 6.58 18.79 -21.40
CA ALA A 379 6.73 20.12 -20.84
C ALA A 379 6.45 21.22 -21.86
N ASP A 380 7.00 21.10 -23.08
CA ASP A 380 6.80 22.08 -24.16
C ASP A 380 5.33 22.18 -24.56
N TYR A 381 4.61 21.04 -24.65
CA TYR A 381 3.17 21.06 -24.90
C TYR A 381 2.42 21.78 -23.77
N LEU A 382 2.65 21.42 -22.51
CA LEU A 382 1.98 22.05 -21.35
C LEU A 382 2.25 23.56 -21.28
N LEU A 383 3.47 24.00 -21.61
CA LEU A 383 3.82 25.42 -21.72
C LEU A 383 3.03 26.11 -22.85
N SER A 384 2.86 25.44 -23.99
CA SER A 384 2.16 25.99 -25.15
C SER A 384 0.69 26.26 -24.89
N ILE A 385 0.01 25.38 -24.13
CA ILE A 385 -1.43 25.50 -23.86
C ILE A 385 -1.76 26.30 -22.59
N ALA A 386 -0.77 26.70 -21.79
CA ALA A 386 -1.00 27.29 -20.47
C ALA A 386 -1.80 28.60 -20.51
N ASP A 387 -1.60 29.47 -21.52
CA ASP A 387 -2.34 30.73 -21.64
C ASP A 387 -3.83 30.47 -21.84
N ASP A 388 -4.17 29.58 -22.78
CA ASP A 388 -5.56 29.19 -23.04
C ASP A 388 -6.18 28.42 -21.89
N SER A 389 -5.39 27.57 -21.22
CA SER A 389 -5.85 26.75 -20.11
C SER A 389 -6.13 27.57 -18.85
N LEU A 390 -5.46 28.71 -18.65
CA LEU A 390 -5.56 29.52 -17.43
C LEU A 390 -6.27 30.87 -17.61
N LYS A 391 -6.70 31.23 -18.83
CA LYS A 391 -7.48 32.46 -19.06
C LYS A 391 -8.84 32.44 -18.37
N ASN A 392 -9.37 33.63 -18.12
CA ASN A 392 -10.74 33.79 -17.62
C ASN A 392 -11.75 33.23 -18.62
N LEU A 393 -12.83 32.64 -18.11
CA LEU A 393 -13.94 32.16 -18.93
C LEU A 393 -15.04 33.24 -18.95
N PRO A 394 -15.48 33.70 -20.13
CA PRO A 394 -16.51 34.73 -20.22
C PRO A 394 -17.87 34.20 -19.74
N GLY A 395 -18.62 35.02 -19.02
CA GLY A 395 -20.04 34.81 -18.80
C GLY A 395 -20.84 35.25 -20.04
N GLN A 396 -22.15 34.97 -20.05
CA GLN A 396 -23.03 35.55 -21.07
C GLN A 396 -23.06 37.09 -20.95
N ALA A 397 -23.36 37.80 -22.03
CA ALA A 397 -23.54 39.25 -21.98
C ALA A 397 -24.85 39.62 -21.26
N GLU A 398 -24.81 40.68 -20.45
CA GLU A 398 -25.99 41.28 -19.82
C GLU A 398 -25.74 42.79 -19.64
N SER A 399 -26.70 43.62 -20.05
CA SER A 399 -26.52 45.08 -20.02
C SER A 399 -26.35 45.58 -18.57
N GLY A 400 -25.32 46.39 -18.33
CA GLY A 400 -25.00 46.93 -17.01
C GLY A 400 -24.26 45.96 -16.08
N PHE A 401 -23.87 44.77 -16.57
CA PHE A 401 -23.16 43.78 -15.78
C PHE A 401 -21.93 43.21 -16.50
N ARG A 402 -20.83 43.08 -15.76
CA ARG A 402 -19.64 42.33 -16.16
C ARG A 402 -19.58 40.99 -15.44
N ARG A 403 -19.63 39.90 -16.22
CA ARG A 403 -19.74 38.52 -15.72
C ARG A 403 -18.67 37.63 -16.31
N PHE A 404 -17.91 36.94 -15.47
CA PHE A 404 -16.87 36.00 -15.88
C PHE A 404 -16.47 35.06 -14.75
N LEU A 405 -15.84 33.94 -15.09
CA LEU A 405 -15.19 33.05 -14.14
C LEU A 405 -13.68 33.27 -14.20
N LYS A 406 -13.06 33.36 -13.04
CA LYS A 406 -11.61 33.38 -12.89
C LYS A 406 -11.12 32.02 -12.40
N LYS A 407 -10.04 31.52 -13.01
CA LYS A 407 -9.30 30.36 -12.54
C LYS A 407 -8.27 30.85 -11.52
N GLU A 408 -8.37 30.38 -10.27
CA GLU A 408 -7.43 30.71 -9.20
C GLU A 408 -6.70 29.46 -8.73
N PRO A 409 -5.40 29.53 -8.39
CA PRO A 409 -4.70 28.38 -7.85
C PRO A 409 -5.33 27.88 -6.54
N LEU A 410 -5.20 26.58 -6.31
CA LEU A 410 -5.71 25.90 -5.12
C LEU A 410 -4.94 26.29 -3.85
N GLY A 411 -3.61 26.30 -3.91
CA GLY A 411 -2.71 26.53 -2.77
C GLY A 411 -1.53 25.57 -2.77
N VAL A 412 -1.16 25.05 -1.59
CA VAL A 412 -0.12 24.02 -1.47
C VAL A 412 -0.61 22.70 -2.07
N THR A 413 0.11 22.16 -3.05
CA THR A 413 -0.21 20.89 -3.71
C THR A 413 0.81 19.83 -3.31
N LEU A 414 0.36 18.67 -2.83
CA LEU A 414 1.21 17.51 -2.64
C LEU A 414 1.21 16.67 -3.92
N ILE A 415 2.37 16.46 -4.51
CA ILE A 415 2.57 15.60 -5.68
C ILE A 415 3.40 14.39 -5.24
N SER A 416 2.80 13.20 -5.28
CA SER A 416 3.45 11.94 -4.96
C SER A 416 3.58 11.07 -6.20
N THR A 417 4.81 10.73 -6.61
CA THR A 417 5.07 10.07 -7.90
C THR A 417 5.65 8.66 -7.77
N ALA A 418 5.30 7.80 -8.73
CA ALA A 418 5.82 6.45 -8.85
C ALA A 418 7.28 6.43 -9.35
N TRP A 419 7.92 5.27 -9.22
CA TRP A 419 9.33 5.10 -9.58
C TRP A 419 9.55 4.70 -11.03
N ASN A 420 8.55 4.22 -11.76
CA ASN A 420 8.73 3.56 -13.06
C ASN A 420 8.97 4.52 -14.22
N TYR A 421 8.46 5.76 -14.17
CA TYR A 421 8.82 6.83 -15.11
C TYR A 421 8.94 8.16 -14.37
N PRO A 422 9.95 8.29 -13.51
CA PRO A 422 10.05 9.33 -12.47
C PRO A 422 9.95 10.75 -13.04
N TYR A 423 10.57 11.04 -14.18
CA TYR A 423 10.55 12.36 -14.78
C TYR A 423 9.26 12.62 -15.55
N LEU A 424 8.76 11.62 -16.30
CA LEU A 424 7.51 11.75 -17.06
C LEU A 424 6.29 11.91 -16.16
N ILE A 425 6.22 11.14 -15.09
CA ILE A 425 5.09 11.22 -14.15
C ILE A 425 5.13 12.56 -13.41
N THR A 426 6.32 12.98 -12.97
CA THR A 426 6.46 14.24 -12.24
C THR A 426 6.13 15.46 -13.10
N VAL A 427 6.58 15.51 -14.35
CA VAL A 427 6.37 16.69 -15.23
C VAL A 427 4.88 16.92 -15.51
N ASN A 428 4.09 15.83 -15.65
CA ASN A 428 2.67 15.87 -15.96
C ASN A 428 1.86 16.70 -14.95
N THR A 429 2.28 16.71 -13.69
CA THR A 429 1.56 17.37 -12.59
C THR A 429 2.32 18.57 -12.02
N LEU A 430 3.66 18.53 -12.04
CA LEU A 430 4.50 19.61 -11.51
C LEU A 430 4.32 20.90 -12.31
N LEU A 431 4.36 20.82 -13.63
CA LEU A 431 4.27 22.01 -14.48
C LEU A 431 2.90 22.67 -14.39
N PRO A 432 1.77 21.94 -14.53
CA PRO A 432 0.45 22.57 -14.39
C PRO A 432 0.25 23.19 -13.01
N ALA A 433 0.73 22.55 -11.94
CA ALA A 433 0.66 23.10 -10.59
C ALA A 433 1.39 24.45 -10.49
N LEU A 434 2.66 24.49 -10.89
CA LEU A 434 3.49 25.70 -10.82
C LEU A 434 2.94 26.80 -11.75
N LEU A 435 2.60 26.49 -13.00
CA LEU A 435 2.07 27.44 -13.97
C LEU A 435 0.71 28.04 -13.53
N ALA A 436 -0.15 27.26 -12.88
CA ALA A 436 -1.39 27.75 -12.28
C ALA A 436 -1.15 28.69 -11.08
N GLY A 437 0.06 28.69 -10.50
CA GLY A 437 0.45 29.53 -9.38
C GLY A 437 0.36 28.84 -8.02
N ASN A 438 0.32 27.51 -7.98
CA ASN A 438 0.39 26.72 -6.74
C ASN A 438 1.83 26.59 -6.26
N THR A 439 2.01 26.35 -4.97
CA THR A 439 3.26 25.81 -4.44
C THR A 439 3.16 24.30 -4.33
N VAL A 440 4.30 23.61 -4.37
CA VAL A 440 4.37 22.15 -4.49
C VAL A 440 5.24 21.55 -3.38
N LEU A 441 4.69 20.54 -2.72
CA LEU A 441 5.43 19.56 -1.94
C LEU A 441 5.58 18.32 -2.83
N LEU A 442 6.81 18.05 -3.28
CA LEU A 442 7.11 16.89 -4.10
C LEU A 442 7.55 15.73 -3.21
N ARG A 443 6.87 14.59 -3.31
CA ARG A 443 7.26 13.32 -2.70
C ARG A 443 7.58 12.33 -3.83
N PRO A 444 8.86 12.16 -4.22
CA PRO A 444 9.22 11.10 -5.15
C PRO A 444 9.05 9.73 -4.49
N SER A 445 8.95 8.68 -5.30
CA SER A 445 9.08 7.32 -4.80
C SER A 445 10.38 7.14 -4.02
N PRO A 446 10.38 6.42 -2.88
CA PRO A 446 11.59 6.07 -2.13
C PRO A 446 12.54 5.16 -2.92
N GLN A 447 12.10 4.60 -4.05
CA GLN A 447 12.93 3.83 -4.96
C GLN A 447 13.71 4.70 -5.96
N THR A 448 13.26 5.93 -6.25
CA THR A 448 13.94 6.86 -7.16
C THR A 448 14.05 8.28 -6.56
N PRO A 449 14.60 8.43 -5.34
CA PRO A 449 14.55 9.69 -4.60
C PRO A 449 15.38 10.82 -5.22
N LEU A 450 16.46 10.50 -5.95
CA LEU A 450 17.39 11.50 -6.47
C LEU A 450 16.72 12.49 -7.42
N LEU A 451 15.68 12.09 -8.16
CA LEU A 451 14.94 12.99 -9.06
C LEU A 451 14.43 14.23 -8.33
N GLY A 452 13.99 14.07 -7.07
CA GLY A 452 13.40 15.14 -6.28
C GLY A 452 14.45 16.17 -5.87
N GLU A 453 15.63 15.69 -5.47
CA GLU A 453 16.78 16.55 -5.14
C GLU A 453 17.24 17.33 -6.38
N ARG A 454 17.32 16.67 -7.54
CA ARG A 454 17.68 17.31 -8.81
C ARG A 454 16.68 18.38 -9.21
N LEU A 455 15.38 18.07 -9.22
CA LEU A 455 14.35 19.04 -9.60
C LEU A 455 14.31 20.25 -8.65
N VAL A 456 14.38 20.04 -7.34
CA VAL A 456 14.45 21.18 -6.40
C VAL A 456 15.67 22.06 -6.68
N SER A 457 16.84 21.46 -6.85
CA SER A 457 18.08 22.19 -7.13
C SER A 457 18.02 22.96 -8.45
N TYR A 458 17.56 22.34 -9.54
CA TYR A 458 17.49 22.97 -10.87
C TYR A 458 16.45 24.09 -10.93
N PHE A 459 15.30 23.93 -10.26
CA PHE A 459 14.31 25.00 -10.19
C PHE A 459 14.79 26.18 -9.33
N GLN A 460 15.52 25.92 -8.26
CA GLN A 460 16.16 26.98 -7.47
C GLN A 460 17.21 27.74 -8.29
N GLU A 461 18.08 27.03 -9.03
CA GLU A 461 19.06 27.64 -9.93
C GLU A 461 18.38 28.49 -11.04
N ALA A 462 17.23 28.02 -11.54
CA ALA A 462 16.43 28.75 -12.52
C ALA A 462 15.73 30.02 -11.97
N GLY A 463 15.80 30.26 -10.66
CA GLY A 463 15.22 31.41 -9.98
C GLY A 463 13.80 31.19 -9.45
N LEU A 464 13.37 29.94 -9.25
CA LEU A 464 12.11 29.67 -8.55
C LEU A 464 12.20 30.19 -7.11
N PRO A 465 11.22 30.96 -6.62
CA PRO A 465 11.29 31.50 -5.27
C PRO A 465 11.39 30.42 -4.19
N THR A 466 12.10 30.72 -3.11
CA THR A 466 12.28 29.83 -1.97
C THR A 466 10.93 29.30 -1.46
N ASN A 467 10.89 28.01 -1.12
CA ASN A 467 9.73 27.28 -0.59
C ASN A 467 8.56 27.06 -1.56
N VAL A 468 8.66 27.50 -2.83
CA VAL A 468 7.63 27.23 -3.85
C VAL A 468 7.63 25.76 -4.28
N LEU A 469 8.80 25.16 -4.47
CA LEU A 469 8.97 23.72 -4.67
C LEU A 469 9.83 23.17 -3.52
N GLN A 470 9.29 22.24 -2.75
CA GLN A 470 9.98 21.61 -1.62
C GLN A 470 9.87 20.10 -1.70
N LEU A 471 10.87 19.39 -1.17
CA LEU A 471 10.98 17.95 -1.21
C LEU A 471 10.55 17.32 0.11
N LEU A 472 9.81 16.22 0.04
CA LEU A 472 9.47 15.36 1.17
C LEU A 472 10.03 13.95 0.91
N HIS A 473 10.98 13.52 1.73
CA HIS A 473 11.45 12.15 1.73
C HIS A 473 10.57 11.32 2.66
N VAL A 474 9.67 10.50 2.10
CA VAL A 474 8.74 9.69 2.90
C VAL A 474 8.88 8.22 2.54
N GLY A 475 9.44 7.43 3.46
CA GLY A 475 9.59 5.97 3.33
C GLY A 475 8.41 5.17 3.89
N SER A 476 7.67 5.73 4.84
CA SER A 476 6.51 5.09 5.49
C SER A 476 5.19 5.59 4.90
N LEU A 477 4.29 4.65 4.56
CA LEU A 477 2.93 4.99 4.13
C LEU A 477 2.11 5.61 5.27
N ASP A 478 2.31 5.18 6.52
CA ASP A 478 1.62 5.76 7.68
C ASP A 478 2.01 7.24 7.88
N VAL A 479 3.29 7.56 7.68
CA VAL A 479 3.75 8.95 7.70
C VAL A 479 3.13 9.74 6.56
N LEU A 480 3.02 9.16 5.36
CA LEU A 480 2.37 9.81 4.22
C LEU A 480 0.89 10.10 4.51
N ASP A 481 0.17 9.16 5.14
CA ASP A 481 -1.23 9.34 5.54
C ASP A 481 -1.40 10.52 6.50
N GLU A 482 -0.48 10.69 7.45
CA GLU A 482 -0.50 11.84 8.36
C GLU A 482 -0.13 13.14 7.65
N ILE A 483 0.79 13.10 6.69
CA ILE A 483 1.16 14.27 5.88
C ILE A 483 -0.04 14.73 5.04
N VAL A 484 -0.76 13.82 4.37
CA VAL A 484 -1.89 14.21 3.51
C VAL A 484 -3.07 14.79 4.30
N LYS A 485 -3.12 14.60 5.63
CA LYS A 485 -4.11 15.21 6.53
C LYS A 485 -3.79 16.67 6.87
N LEU A 486 -2.58 17.16 6.58
CA LEU A 486 -2.17 18.53 6.94
C LEU A 486 -3.07 19.59 6.29
N PRO A 487 -3.62 20.55 7.06
CA PRO A 487 -4.63 21.49 6.58
C PRO A 487 -4.11 22.45 5.50
N GLN A 488 -2.79 22.67 5.42
CA GLN A 488 -2.15 23.49 4.40
C GLN A 488 -2.28 22.88 2.99
N ILE A 489 -2.23 21.55 2.88
CA ILE A 489 -2.34 20.85 1.59
C ILE A 489 -3.76 21.02 1.03
N LYS A 490 -3.89 21.57 -0.17
CA LYS A 490 -5.16 21.88 -0.84
C LYS A 490 -5.48 20.96 -2.02
N LEU A 491 -4.53 20.12 -2.43
CA LEU A 491 -4.66 19.12 -3.48
C LEU A 491 -3.67 17.98 -3.19
N VAL A 492 -4.11 16.74 -3.37
CA VAL A 492 -3.23 15.57 -3.40
C VAL A 492 -3.27 14.99 -4.81
N SER A 493 -2.13 14.99 -5.51
CA SER A 493 -1.97 14.31 -6.78
C SER A 493 -1.05 13.11 -6.58
N PHE A 494 -1.54 11.92 -6.88
CA PHE A 494 -0.82 10.67 -6.68
C PHE A 494 -0.78 9.84 -7.97
N THR A 495 0.41 9.35 -8.29
CA THR A 495 0.60 8.31 -9.29
C THR A 495 1.27 7.11 -8.64
N GLY A 496 0.71 5.92 -8.80
CA GLY A 496 1.23 4.70 -8.19
C GLY A 496 0.23 3.54 -8.24
N SER A 497 0.37 2.57 -7.33
CA SER A 497 -0.53 1.41 -7.32
C SER A 497 -1.96 1.77 -6.92
N THR A 498 -2.93 0.99 -7.39
CA THR A 498 -4.35 1.16 -7.02
C THR A 498 -4.57 1.10 -5.52
N ALA A 499 -3.92 0.15 -4.83
CA ALA A 499 -3.97 0.05 -3.37
C ALA A 499 -3.44 1.32 -2.67
N GLY A 500 -2.36 1.91 -3.18
CA GLY A 500 -1.81 3.17 -2.65
C GLY A 500 -2.76 4.36 -2.88
N GLY A 501 -3.41 4.42 -4.05
CA GLY A 501 -4.40 5.43 -4.38
C GLY A 501 -5.64 5.37 -3.49
N ILE A 502 -6.18 4.17 -3.26
CA ILE A 502 -7.31 3.93 -2.36
C ILE A 502 -6.95 4.37 -0.94
N ARG A 503 -5.78 3.93 -0.44
CA ARG A 503 -5.31 4.32 0.90
C ARG A 503 -5.21 5.83 1.07
N LEU A 504 -4.66 6.55 0.10
CA LEU A 504 -4.58 8.01 0.14
C LEU A 504 -5.95 8.68 0.09
N ARG A 505 -6.89 8.12 -0.67
CA ARG A 505 -8.28 8.58 -0.70
C ARG A 505 -8.95 8.39 0.66
N GLU A 506 -8.74 7.27 1.32
CA GLU A 506 -9.22 7.02 2.69
C GLU A 506 -8.60 8.00 3.69
N ALA A 507 -7.28 8.21 3.62
CA ALA A 507 -6.57 9.15 4.50
C ALA A 507 -7.06 10.61 4.34
N THR A 508 -7.62 10.95 3.18
CA THR A 508 -8.19 12.27 2.89
C THR A 508 -9.70 12.36 3.06
N ALA A 509 -10.40 11.27 3.39
CA ALA A 509 -11.88 11.18 3.39
C ALA A 509 -12.58 12.17 4.34
N HIS A 510 -11.92 12.60 5.42
CA HIS A 510 -12.45 13.61 6.34
C HIS A 510 -12.18 15.05 5.91
N ARG A 511 -11.63 15.26 4.71
CA ARG A 511 -11.28 16.57 4.15
C ARG A 511 -11.99 16.76 2.82
N VAL A 512 -12.47 17.99 2.59
CA VAL A 512 -12.99 18.40 1.27
C VAL A 512 -11.83 18.95 0.44
N VAL A 513 -10.89 18.07 0.07
CA VAL A 513 -9.77 18.39 -0.81
C VAL A 513 -9.87 17.56 -2.09
N PRO A 514 -9.60 18.13 -3.26
CA PRO A 514 -9.49 17.34 -4.49
C PRO A 514 -8.36 16.32 -4.37
N VAL A 515 -8.58 15.16 -4.97
CA VAL A 515 -7.59 14.10 -5.13
C VAL A 515 -7.53 13.74 -6.61
N ASN A 516 -6.33 13.78 -7.18
CA ASN A 516 -6.05 13.32 -8.54
C ASN A 516 -5.26 12.01 -8.44
N LEU A 517 -5.79 10.93 -9.02
CA LEU A 517 -5.23 9.58 -8.94
C LEU A 517 -4.98 9.03 -10.35
N GLU A 518 -3.73 8.67 -10.61
CA GLU A 518 -3.28 7.95 -11.80
C GLU A 518 -2.76 6.58 -11.34
N LEU A 519 -3.55 5.53 -11.51
CA LEU A 519 -3.32 4.23 -10.86
C LEU A 519 -2.91 3.15 -11.87
N GLY A 520 -2.89 1.89 -11.43
CA GLY A 520 -2.49 0.76 -12.25
C GLY A 520 -3.44 0.46 -13.40
N GLY A 521 -2.99 -0.40 -14.29
CA GLY A 521 -3.74 -0.95 -15.41
C GLY A 521 -3.83 -2.46 -15.37
N ASN A 522 -4.46 -3.03 -16.39
CA ASN A 522 -4.32 -4.44 -16.78
C ASN A 522 -4.67 -4.48 -18.27
N ASP A 523 -3.84 -3.75 -19.03
CA ASP A 523 -4.24 -3.18 -20.30
C ASP A 523 -4.31 -4.27 -21.36
N PRO A 524 -5.49 -4.46 -21.99
CA PRO A 524 -5.65 -5.52 -22.97
C PRO A 524 -5.19 -5.11 -24.37
N ALA A 525 -4.68 -6.09 -25.11
CA ALA A 525 -4.47 -6.00 -26.55
C ALA A 525 -5.32 -7.04 -27.28
N TYR A 526 -6.05 -6.63 -28.32
CA TYR A 526 -6.78 -7.53 -29.20
C TYR A 526 -6.23 -7.52 -30.62
N VAL A 527 -5.84 -8.69 -31.14
CA VAL A 527 -5.34 -8.86 -32.51
C VAL A 527 -6.39 -9.55 -33.38
N ARG A 528 -6.87 -8.79 -34.37
CA ARG A 528 -7.89 -9.24 -35.35
C ARG A 528 -7.30 -10.13 -36.43
N PRO A 529 -8.13 -10.94 -37.13
CA PRO A 529 -7.64 -11.88 -38.14
C PRO A 529 -7.00 -11.20 -39.36
N ASP A 530 -7.28 -9.92 -39.60
CA ASP A 530 -6.74 -9.15 -40.72
C ASP A 530 -5.43 -8.40 -40.38
N ALA A 531 -4.95 -8.51 -39.14
CA ALA A 531 -3.77 -7.81 -38.66
C ALA A 531 -2.47 -8.24 -39.38
N ASP A 532 -1.47 -7.35 -39.40
CA ASP A 532 -0.12 -7.70 -39.84
C ASP A 532 0.62 -8.46 -38.73
N ILE A 533 0.51 -9.78 -38.72
CA ILE A 533 0.93 -10.60 -37.57
C ILE A 533 2.40 -10.41 -37.17
N ALA A 534 3.32 -10.32 -38.13
CA ALA A 534 4.74 -10.14 -37.81
C ALA A 534 5.02 -8.77 -37.18
N TYR A 535 4.45 -7.70 -37.76
CA TYR A 535 4.58 -6.36 -37.20
C TYR A 535 3.93 -6.27 -35.80
N VAL A 536 2.70 -6.78 -35.67
CA VAL A 536 1.92 -6.71 -34.44
C VAL A 536 2.58 -7.52 -33.32
N ALA A 537 3.09 -8.72 -33.60
CA ALA A 537 3.84 -9.51 -32.62
C ALA A 537 5.03 -8.73 -32.06
N ALA A 538 5.80 -8.04 -32.92
CA ALA A 538 6.93 -7.22 -32.46
C ALA A 538 6.48 -6.05 -31.57
N GLN A 539 5.38 -5.37 -31.93
CA GLN A 539 4.86 -4.27 -31.12
C GLN A 539 4.26 -4.74 -29.77
N VAL A 540 3.59 -5.91 -29.75
CA VAL A 540 3.03 -6.47 -28.52
C VAL A 540 4.15 -6.91 -27.57
N VAL A 541 5.23 -7.53 -28.10
CA VAL A 541 6.40 -7.88 -27.29
C VAL A 541 7.06 -6.64 -26.70
N ASP A 542 7.29 -5.59 -27.49
CA ASP A 542 7.84 -4.33 -26.97
C ASP A 542 6.93 -3.72 -25.90
N GLY A 543 5.62 -3.62 -26.18
CA GLY A 543 4.63 -3.06 -25.26
C GLY A 543 4.43 -3.83 -23.95
N ALA A 544 4.80 -5.12 -23.90
CA ALA A 544 4.71 -5.94 -22.68
C ALA A 544 6.05 -6.12 -21.95
N VAL A 545 7.19 -5.96 -22.64
CA VAL A 545 8.52 -6.28 -22.09
C VAL A 545 9.38 -5.04 -21.86
N PHE A 546 9.09 -3.92 -22.52
CA PHE A 546 9.83 -2.67 -22.32
C PHE A 546 9.81 -2.27 -20.83
N ASN A 547 10.95 -1.77 -20.33
CA ASN A 547 11.16 -1.51 -18.91
C ASN A 547 10.92 -2.75 -17.99
N SER A 548 11.12 -3.94 -18.54
CA SER A 548 10.81 -5.23 -17.90
C SER A 548 9.33 -5.36 -17.52
N GLY A 549 8.43 -4.84 -18.37
CA GLY A 549 6.97 -4.84 -18.18
C GLY A 549 6.48 -3.92 -17.07
N GLN A 550 7.34 -3.05 -16.54
CA GLN A 550 7.00 -2.17 -15.42
C GLN A 550 6.53 -0.81 -15.92
N SER A 551 5.38 -0.79 -16.59
CA SER A 551 4.70 0.42 -17.09
C SER A 551 3.23 0.35 -16.71
N CYS A 552 2.62 1.47 -16.29
CA CYS A 552 1.18 1.48 -16.00
C CYS A 552 0.32 1.25 -17.24
N CYS A 553 0.87 1.50 -18.44
CA CYS A 553 0.23 1.20 -19.72
C CYS A 553 0.94 0.10 -20.52
N SER A 554 1.65 -0.79 -19.81
CA SER A 554 2.18 -2.03 -20.37
C SER A 554 1.03 -2.91 -20.85
N ILE A 555 1.21 -3.64 -21.95
CA ILE A 555 0.28 -4.70 -22.33
C ILE A 555 0.44 -5.84 -21.30
N GLU A 556 -0.63 -6.10 -20.55
CA GLU A 556 -0.63 -7.12 -19.48
C GLU A 556 -1.39 -8.38 -19.91
N ARG A 557 -2.32 -8.27 -20.87
CA ARG A 557 -3.11 -9.41 -21.36
C ARG A 557 -3.46 -9.31 -22.83
N VAL A 558 -3.31 -10.43 -23.55
CA VAL A 558 -3.39 -10.46 -25.01
C VAL A 558 -4.48 -11.42 -25.47
N TYR A 559 -5.42 -10.90 -26.26
CA TYR A 559 -6.48 -11.65 -26.92
C TYR A 559 -6.16 -11.75 -28.41
N ILE A 560 -6.15 -12.96 -28.96
CA ILE A 560 -5.85 -13.19 -30.37
C ILE A 560 -6.98 -13.97 -31.01
N HIS A 561 -7.47 -13.48 -32.15
CA HIS A 561 -8.48 -14.19 -32.92
C HIS A 561 -7.98 -15.57 -33.36
N ALA A 562 -8.84 -16.59 -33.28
CA ALA A 562 -8.49 -17.99 -33.48
C ALA A 562 -7.76 -18.26 -34.82
N ASP A 563 -8.18 -17.59 -35.90
CA ASP A 563 -7.61 -17.75 -37.25
C ASP A 563 -6.12 -17.36 -37.37
N VAL A 564 -5.62 -16.54 -36.45
CA VAL A 564 -4.23 -16.03 -36.50
C VAL A 564 -3.42 -16.38 -35.25
N TYR A 565 -4.00 -17.09 -34.29
CA TYR A 565 -3.38 -17.43 -33.00
C TYR A 565 -2.01 -18.09 -33.17
N ASP A 566 -1.93 -19.21 -33.90
CA ASP A 566 -0.69 -20.00 -34.00
C ASP A 566 0.43 -19.23 -34.72
N ASN A 567 0.08 -18.47 -35.77
CA ASN A 567 1.02 -17.61 -36.48
C ASN A 567 1.54 -16.48 -35.58
N PHE A 568 0.66 -15.90 -34.75
CA PHE A 568 1.04 -14.86 -33.80
C PHE A 568 2.01 -15.38 -32.74
N ILE A 569 1.74 -16.54 -32.14
CA ILE A 569 2.66 -17.16 -31.17
C ILE A 569 4.04 -17.39 -31.79
N THR A 570 4.09 -17.86 -33.04
CA THR A 570 5.35 -18.10 -33.76
C THR A 570 6.16 -16.80 -33.94
N GLU A 571 5.51 -15.70 -34.35
CA GLU A 571 6.20 -14.42 -34.53
C GLU A 571 6.59 -13.78 -33.18
N VAL A 572 5.80 -13.96 -32.11
CA VAL A 572 6.18 -13.52 -30.75
C VAL A 572 7.42 -14.26 -30.26
N GLN A 573 7.48 -15.58 -30.44
CA GLN A 573 8.66 -16.38 -30.09
C GLN A 573 9.90 -15.92 -30.87
N LYS A 574 9.74 -15.63 -32.16
CA LYS A 574 10.83 -15.10 -32.98
C LYS A 574 11.31 -13.74 -32.49
N GLU A 575 10.42 -12.81 -32.18
CA GLU A 575 10.80 -11.50 -31.64
C GLU A 575 11.52 -11.64 -30.29
N LEU A 576 10.93 -12.37 -29.33
CA LEU A 576 11.50 -12.59 -28.00
C LEU A 576 12.89 -13.25 -28.05
N SER A 577 13.18 -14.05 -29.07
CA SER A 577 14.52 -14.64 -29.25
C SER A 577 15.63 -13.61 -29.50
N THR A 578 15.27 -12.38 -29.91
CA THR A 578 16.20 -11.28 -30.18
C THR A 578 16.55 -10.47 -28.93
N TYR A 579 15.74 -10.56 -27.87
CA TYR A 579 15.89 -9.79 -26.65
C TYR A 579 17.11 -10.24 -25.85
N LYS A 580 17.74 -9.29 -25.16
CA LYS A 580 18.91 -9.51 -24.31
C LYS A 580 18.61 -9.06 -22.89
N LEU A 581 18.43 -10.03 -22.00
CA LEU A 581 18.32 -9.81 -20.56
C LEU A 581 19.72 -9.71 -19.95
N GLY A 582 20.01 -8.65 -19.22
CA GLY A 582 21.36 -8.49 -18.66
C GLY A 582 21.59 -7.20 -17.89
N ASP A 583 22.88 -6.90 -17.67
CA ASP A 583 23.32 -5.69 -16.96
C ASP A 583 22.73 -4.44 -17.64
N PRO A 584 21.97 -3.60 -16.92
CA PRO A 584 21.33 -2.44 -17.50
C PRO A 584 22.34 -1.33 -17.89
N THR A 585 23.61 -1.44 -17.51
CA THR A 585 24.68 -0.51 -17.94
C THR A 585 25.29 -0.89 -19.29
N ASP A 586 25.08 -2.12 -19.77
CA ASP A 586 25.46 -2.51 -21.14
C ASP A 586 24.46 -1.94 -22.15
N LYS A 587 24.98 -1.21 -23.14
CA LYS A 587 24.19 -0.59 -24.21
C LYS A 587 23.49 -1.60 -25.13
N ASN A 588 23.89 -2.87 -25.09
CA ASN A 588 23.27 -3.94 -25.86
C ASN A 588 22.11 -4.62 -25.11
N THR A 589 21.94 -4.35 -23.81
CA THR A 589 20.85 -4.91 -23.01
C THR A 589 19.53 -4.29 -23.43
N THR A 590 18.54 -5.12 -23.75
CA THR A 590 17.18 -4.67 -24.09
C THR A 590 16.23 -4.80 -22.89
N THR A 591 16.52 -5.70 -21.95
CA THR A 591 15.69 -5.93 -20.76
C THR A 591 16.56 -5.98 -19.51
N GLY A 592 16.20 -5.21 -18.49
CA GLY A 592 16.92 -5.13 -17.23
C GLY A 592 16.28 -5.97 -16.10
N PRO A 593 16.75 -5.85 -14.86
CA PRO A 593 16.10 -6.45 -13.70
C PRO A 593 14.72 -5.83 -13.43
N VAL A 594 13.87 -6.57 -12.72
CA VAL A 594 12.67 -6.01 -12.09
C VAL A 594 13.06 -5.29 -10.80
N ILE A 595 12.23 -4.34 -10.36
CA ILE A 595 12.61 -3.30 -9.40
C ILE A 595 13.05 -3.82 -8.02
N SER A 596 12.55 -4.98 -7.60
CA SER A 596 12.81 -5.51 -6.25
C SER A 596 12.66 -7.03 -6.17
N LYS A 597 13.19 -7.62 -5.09
CA LYS A 597 12.94 -9.03 -4.74
C LYS A 597 11.45 -9.34 -4.54
N GLN A 598 10.69 -8.38 -4.00
CA GLN A 598 9.25 -8.56 -3.81
C GLN A 598 8.53 -8.60 -5.16
N SER A 599 8.88 -7.71 -6.09
CA SER A 599 8.35 -7.70 -7.46
C SER A 599 8.69 -9.00 -8.18
N LEU A 600 9.93 -9.48 -8.06
CA LEU A 600 10.35 -10.77 -8.60
C LEU A 600 9.47 -11.92 -8.09
N LYS A 601 9.22 -11.96 -6.77
CA LYS A 601 8.36 -12.97 -6.14
C LYS A 601 6.90 -12.88 -6.62
N ASN A 602 6.36 -11.67 -6.72
CA ASN A 602 4.98 -11.44 -7.17
C ASN A 602 4.79 -11.90 -8.63
N ILE A 603 5.69 -11.48 -9.53
CA ILE A 603 5.65 -11.88 -10.95
C ILE A 603 5.76 -13.40 -11.06
N GLN A 604 6.68 -14.03 -10.31
CA GLN A 604 6.79 -15.49 -10.30
C GLN A 604 5.50 -16.16 -9.81
N SER A 605 4.83 -15.61 -8.79
CA SER A 605 3.57 -16.18 -8.30
C SER A 605 2.43 -16.12 -9.32
N HIS A 606 2.36 -15.07 -10.16
CA HIS A 606 1.39 -14.98 -11.25
C HIS A 606 1.67 -16.03 -12.34
N ILE A 607 2.95 -16.22 -12.67
CA ILE A 607 3.38 -17.28 -13.61
C ILE A 607 3.01 -18.65 -13.05
N ASP A 608 3.32 -18.93 -11.78
CA ASP A 608 3.04 -20.20 -11.13
C ASP A 608 1.53 -20.50 -11.06
N ASP A 609 0.70 -19.49 -10.77
CA ASP A 609 -0.77 -19.61 -10.82
C ASP A 609 -1.25 -20.05 -12.20
N ALA A 610 -0.82 -19.33 -13.25
CA ALA A 610 -1.21 -19.63 -14.62
C ALA A 610 -0.79 -21.06 -15.02
N LEU A 611 0.45 -21.46 -14.73
CA LEU A 611 0.96 -22.81 -15.03
C LEU A 611 0.18 -23.88 -14.27
N SER A 612 -0.15 -23.64 -12.99
CA SER A 612 -0.93 -24.58 -12.17
C SER A 612 -2.36 -24.80 -12.69
N LYS A 613 -2.91 -23.79 -13.40
CA LYS A 613 -4.23 -23.81 -14.04
C LYS A 613 -4.19 -24.27 -15.50
N GLY A 614 -3.03 -24.72 -16.00
CA GLY A 614 -2.88 -25.34 -17.31
C GLY A 614 -2.32 -24.42 -18.40
N ALA A 615 -1.86 -23.22 -18.08
CA ALA A 615 -1.06 -22.43 -19.02
C ALA A 615 0.23 -23.17 -19.39
N ILE A 616 0.78 -22.85 -20.55
CA ILE A 616 2.01 -23.44 -21.07
C ILE A 616 3.05 -22.33 -21.25
N ASP A 617 4.21 -22.49 -20.61
CA ASP A 617 5.38 -21.65 -20.89
C ASP A 617 5.89 -21.94 -22.32
N SER A 618 5.61 -21.02 -23.22
CA SER A 618 5.98 -21.08 -24.65
C SER A 618 7.14 -20.13 -24.96
N THR A 619 7.89 -19.72 -23.95
CA THR A 619 9.05 -18.84 -24.11
C THR A 619 10.10 -19.50 -25.01
N PRO A 620 10.63 -18.81 -26.04
CA PRO A 620 11.64 -19.38 -26.93
C PRO A 620 12.96 -19.61 -26.19
N ALA A 621 13.80 -20.50 -26.73
CA ALA A 621 15.16 -20.64 -26.28
C ALA A 621 15.95 -19.34 -26.51
N ASN A 622 16.55 -18.82 -25.45
CA ASN A 622 17.40 -17.62 -25.49
C ASN A 622 18.49 -17.77 -24.43
N ALA A 623 19.76 -17.62 -24.83
CA ALA A 623 20.90 -17.84 -23.94
C ALA A 623 20.88 -16.91 -22.71
N THR A 624 20.39 -15.67 -22.88
CA THR A 624 20.31 -14.69 -21.78
C THR A 624 19.18 -14.97 -20.81
N PHE A 625 18.13 -15.70 -21.24
CA PHE A 625 17.01 -16.07 -20.37
C PHE A 625 17.36 -17.24 -19.44
N THR A 626 18.31 -18.07 -19.83
CA THR A 626 18.79 -19.21 -19.03
C THR A 626 20.04 -18.91 -18.20
N SER A 627 20.79 -17.87 -18.56
CA SER A 627 22.04 -17.47 -17.89
C SER A 627 21.88 -16.11 -17.22
N LEU A 628 20.95 -16.03 -16.25
CA LEU A 628 20.68 -14.81 -15.51
C LEU A 628 21.92 -14.35 -14.73
N PRO A 629 22.14 -13.03 -14.57
CA PRO A 629 23.16 -12.51 -13.66
C PRO A 629 22.97 -13.07 -12.24
N ALA A 630 24.09 -13.36 -11.55
CA ALA A 630 24.07 -14.00 -10.23
C ALA A 630 23.59 -13.08 -9.09
N GLU A 631 23.81 -11.78 -9.22
CA GLU A 631 23.28 -10.76 -8.31
C GLU A 631 22.12 -10.03 -8.99
N GLY A 632 21.23 -9.43 -8.19
CA GLY A 632 20.10 -8.63 -8.68
C GLY A 632 18.78 -9.39 -8.77
N ASN A 633 17.78 -8.74 -9.36
CA ASN A 633 16.40 -9.19 -9.40
C ASN A 633 15.98 -9.44 -10.85
N TYR A 634 16.56 -10.47 -11.48
CA TYR A 634 16.33 -10.78 -12.89
C TYR A 634 15.26 -11.85 -13.07
N ILE A 635 14.36 -11.65 -14.03
CA ILE A 635 13.40 -12.64 -14.49
C ILE A 635 13.34 -12.60 -16.01
N ALA A 636 13.38 -13.76 -16.64
CA ALA A 636 13.21 -13.88 -18.08
C ALA A 636 11.81 -13.42 -18.49
N PRO A 637 11.67 -12.70 -19.62
CA PRO A 637 10.37 -12.51 -20.24
C PRO A 637 9.66 -13.85 -20.44
N LYS A 638 8.36 -13.90 -20.15
CA LYS A 638 7.55 -15.12 -20.25
C LYS A 638 6.43 -14.99 -21.26
N LEU A 639 6.37 -15.92 -22.21
CA LEU A 639 5.22 -16.11 -23.09
C LEU A 639 4.36 -17.25 -22.55
N LEU A 640 3.14 -16.96 -22.11
CA LEU A 640 2.21 -17.98 -21.61
C LEU A 640 1.10 -18.20 -22.63
N THR A 641 0.97 -19.43 -23.11
CA THR A 641 -0.13 -19.86 -23.99
C THR A 641 -1.07 -20.79 -23.24
N ASN A 642 -2.16 -21.22 -23.88
CA ASN A 642 -3.27 -21.88 -23.19
C ASN A 642 -3.83 -21.01 -22.03
N VAL A 643 -3.78 -19.70 -22.27
CA VAL A 643 -4.41 -18.57 -21.57
C VAL A 643 -5.89 -18.77 -21.20
N THR A 644 -6.33 -18.81 -19.94
CA THR A 644 -7.76 -18.62 -19.61
C THR A 644 -8.00 -17.37 -18.76
N HIS A 645 -9.18 -16.77 -18.88
CA HIS A 645 -9.51 -15.48 -18.26
C HIS A 645 -9.58 -15.52 -16.72
N ASP A 646 -9.66 -16.70 -16.11
CA ASP A 646 -9.66 -16.91 -14.65
C ASP A 646 -8.25 -17.01 -14.03
N MET A 647 -7.20 -16.99 -14.85
CA MET A 647 -5.82 -16.94 -14.37
C MET A 647 -5.48 -15.54 -13.85
N VAL A 648 -4.66 -15.45 -12.80
CA VAL A 648 -4.31 -14.16 -12.16
C VAL A 648 -3.69 -13.19 -13.16
N THR A 649 -2.84 -13.67 -14.08
CA THR A 649 -2.24 -12.88 -15.16
C THR A 649 -3.24 -12.21 -16.10
N MET A 650 -4.50 -12.67 -16.14
CA MET A 650 -5.57 -12.07 -16.94
C MET A 650 -6.48 -11.14 -16.13
N ARG A 651 -6.39 -11.14 -14.79
CA ARG A 651 -7.27 -10.40 -13.88
C ARG A 651 -6.56 -9.28 -13.14
N GLU A 652 -5.31 -9.49 -12.76
CA GLU A 652 -4.51 -8.58 -11.94
C GLU A 652 -3.29 -8.05 -12.71
N GLU A 653 -2.84 -6.85 -12.35
CA GLU A 653 -1.62 -6.24 -12.90
C GLU A 653 -0.40 -7.06 -12.47
N THR A 654 0.33 -7.65 -13.42
CA THR A 654 1.55 -8.40 -13.12
C THR A 654 2.74 -7.45 -12.94
N PHE A 655 2.76 -6.35 -13.70
CA PHE A 655 3.80 -5.33 -13.64
C PHE A 655 5.21 -5.92 -13.83
N GLY A 656 5.32 -6.80 -14.81
CA GLY A 656 6.49 -7.61 -15.10
C GLY A 656 6.49 -8.10 -16.54
N PRO A 657 7.58 -8.70 -17.04
CA PRO A 657 7.72 -9.01 -18.46
C PRO A 657 6.98 -10.33 -18.81
N VAL A 658 5.67 -10.36 -18.67
CA VAL A 658 4.82 -11.54 -18.89
C VAL A 658 3.80 -11.23 -19.99
N ILE A 659 3.68 -12.13 -20.97
CA ILE A 659 2.79 -12.02 -22.12
C ILE A 659 1.82 -13.21 -22.07
N PRO A 660 0.69 -13.12 -21.34
CA PRO A 660 -0.34 -14.14 -21.36
C PRO A 660 -1.23 -13.97 -22.60
N VAL A 661 -1.35 -15.04 -23.39
CA VAL A 661 -2.06 -15.02 -24.67
C VAL A 661 -3.26 -15.97 -24.66
N MET A 662 -4.45 -15.39 -24.71
CA MET A 662 -5.73 -16.08 -24.77
C MET A 662 -6.31 -16.06 -26.20
N LYS A 663 -6.84 -17.20 -26.62
CA LYS A 663 -7.53 -17.34 -27.91
C LYS A 663 -8.98 -16.87 -27.78
N VAL A 664 -9.48 -16.15 -28.77
CA VAL A 664 -10.90 -15.73 -28.88
C VAL A 664 -11.45 -16.04 -30.27
N SER A 665 -12.76 -16.17 -30.38
CA SER A 665 -13.47 -16.59 -31.59
C SER A 665 -14.13 -15.46 -32.38
N SER A 666 -14.22 -14.26 -31.79
CA SER A 666 -14.89 -13.10 -32.41
C SER A 666 -14.44 -11.77 -31.81
N ASP A 667 -14.73 -10.69 -32.55
CA ASP A 667 -14.54 -9.31 -32.07
C ASP A 667 -15.42 -9.03 -30.83
N GLU A 668 -16.63 -9.60 -30.75
CA GLU A 668 -17.54 -9.45 -29.62
C GLU A 668 -17.01 -10.11 -28.35
N GLU A 669 -16.46 -11.32 -28.45
CA GLU A 669 -15.86 -12.03 -27.32
C GLU A 669 -14.62 -11.29 -26.81
N ALA A 670 -13.76 -10.80 -27.71
CA ALA A 670 -12.62 -9.98 -27.35
C ALA A 670 -13.06 -8.76 -26.52
N VAL A 671 -13.97 -7.94 -27.05
CA VAL A 671 -14.43 -6.72 -26.34
C VAL A 671 -15.05 -7.05 -24.99
N ALA A 672 -15.85 -8.12 -24.89
CA ALA A 672 -16.44 -8.55 -23.62
C ALA A 672 -15.37 -8.88 -22.57
N LEU A 673 -14.35 -9.66 -22.95
CA LEU A 673 -13.24 -10.02 -22.06
C LEU A 673 -12.34 -8.83 -21.73
N MET A 674 -12.08 -7.95 -22.70
CA MET A 674 -11.34 -6.70 -22.49
C MET A 674 -12.04 -5.81 -21.45
N ASN A 675 -13.36 -5.74 -21.45
CA ASN A 675 -14.11 -4.93 -20.48
C ASN A 675 -14.30 -5.60 -19.13
N ASP A 676 -14.21 -6.94 -19.03
CA ASP A 676 -14.28 -7.68 -17.77
C ASP A 676 -12.95 -7.60 -17.00
N SER A 677 -12.70 -6.40 -16.47
CA SER A 677 -11.59 -6.04 -15.59
C SER A 677 -12.01 -4.87 -14.70
N ASP A 678 -11.47 -4.82 -13.48
CA ASP A 678 -11.63 -3.68 -12.57
C ASP A 678 -10.83 -2.45 -13.03
N TYR A 679 -9.93 -2.63 -13.99
CA TYR A 679 -9.06 -1.61 -14.56
C TYR A 679 -9.60 -1.09 -15.90
N GLY A 680 -9.16 0.11 -16.27
CA GLY A 680 -9.52 0.78 -17.51
C GLY A 680 -8.57 1.93 -17.83
N LEU A 681 -7.25 1.70 -17.78
CA LEU A 681 -6.26 2.72 -18.12
C LEU A 681 -6.10 2.85 -19.63
N THR A 682 -5.50 1.84 -20.27
CA THR A 682 -5.45 1.78 -21.74
C THR A 682 -5.90 0.46 -22.32
N ALA A 683 -6.19 0.46 -23.63
CA ALA A 683 -6.50 -0.74 -24.41
C ALA A 683 -6.07 -0.57 -25.87
N SER A 684 -5.75 -1.66 -26.55
CA SER A 684 -5.33 -1.63 -27.97
C SER A 684 -6.06 -2.66 -28.84
N VAL A 685 -6.40 -2.24 -30.06
CA VAL A 685 -6.94 -3.11 -31.13
C VAL A 685 -5.98 -3.06 -32.33
N TRP A 686 -5.60 -4.22 -32.84
CA TRP A 686 -4.63 -4.37 -33.92
C TRP A 686 -5.31 -4.96 -35.15
N THR A 687 -5.36 -4.19 -36.25
CA THR A 687 -6.17 -4.49 -37.43
C THR A 687 -5.79 -3.63 -38.64
N LYS A 688 -6.00 -4.12 -39.86
CA LYS A 688 -5.84 -3.33 -41.10
C LYS A 688 -7.14 -2.61 -41.48
N ASP A 689 -8.29 -3.13 -41.08
CA ASP A 689 -9.60 -2.48 -41.22
C ASP A 689 -9.82 -1.45 -40.11
N ILE A 690 -9.42 -0.21 -40.41
CA ILE A 690 -9.52 0.92 -39.48
C ILE A 690 -10.97 1.19 -39.06
N LYS A 691 -11.96 1.03 -39.95
CA LYS A 691 -13.36 1.31 -39.61
C LYS A 691 -13.90 0.34 -38.58
N ALA A 692 -13.55 -0.94 -38.72
CA ALA A 692 -13.91 -1.93 -37.72
C ALA A 692 -13.12 -1.71 -36.42
N GLY A 693 -11.84 -1.33 -36.49
CA GLY A 693 -11.08 -0.88 -35.32
C GLY A 693 -11.75 0.25 -34.56
N GLU A 694 -12.17 1.31 -35.26
CA GLU A 694 -12.92 2.46 -34.70
C GLU A 694 -14.22 2.00 -34.02
N ALA A 695 -14.98 1.12 -34.66
CA ALA A 695 -16.21 0.58 -34.09
C ALA A 695 -15.99 -0.28 -32.83
N LEU A 696 -14.81 -0.88 -32.66
CA LEU A 696 -14.46 -1.68 -31.49
C LEU A 696 -13.97 -0.81 -30.34
N ILE A 697 -13.10 0.16 -30.60
CA ILE A 697 -12.56 1.02 -29.53
C ILE A 697 -13.65 1.86 -28.85
N GLU A 698 -14.73 2.22 -29.56
CA GLU A 698 -15.91 2.89 -28.99
C GLU A 698 -16.67 2.04 -27.96
N LYS A 699 -16.46 0.72 -27.97
CA LYS A 699 -17.11 -0.22 -27.03
C LYS A 699 -16.22 -0.60 -25.86
N ILE A 700 -14.95 -0.18 -25.84
CA ILE A 700 -13.98 -0.56 -24.81
C ILE A 700 -14.00 0.44 -23.66
N ASP A 701 -14.08 -0.06 -22.44
CA ASP A 701 -14.12 0.74 -21.21
C ASP A 701 -12.70 1.07 -20.72
N ALA A 702 -12.01 1.98 -21.41
CA ALA A 702 -10.69 2.47 -21.03
C ALA A 702 -10.54 3.98 -21.29
N GLY A 703 -9.69 4.65 -20.50
CA GLY A 703 -9.47 6.09 -20.66
C GLY A 703 -8.63 6.46 -21.88
N THR A 704 -7.77 5.56 -22.35
CA THR A 704 -7.07 5.70 -23.64
C THR A 704 -7.22 4.43 -24.47
N VAL A 705 -7.70 4.57 -25.71
CA VAL A 705 -7.85 3.45 -26.65
C VAL A 705 -6.96 3.67 -27.87
N TYR A 706 -6.33 2.59 -28.34
CA TYR A 706 -5.40 2.62 -29.47
C TYR A 706 -5.86 1.71 -30.60
N ILE A 707 -5.62 2.15 -31.84
CA ILE A 707 -5.60 1.28 -33.02
C ILE A 707 -4.14 1.18 -33.49
N ASN A 708 -3.62 -0.04 -33.61
CA ASN A 708 -2.26 -0.33 -34.07
C ASN A 708 -1.15 0.39 -33.27
N ARG A 709 -1.34 0.56 -31.96
CA ARG A 709 -0.39 1.18 -31.02
C ARG A 709 -0.66 0.70 -29.59
N CYS A 710 0.33 0.85 -28.71
CA CYS A 710 0.20 0.67 -27.26
C CYS A 710 1.26 1.54 -26.52
N ASP A 711 1.24 1.50 -25.18
CA ASP A 711 2.27 2.05 -24.27
C ASP A 711 2.76 3.47 -24.64
N TYR A 712 1.83 4.37 -24.99
CA TYR A 712 2.20 5.73 -25.40
C TYR A 712 1.23 6.82 -24.94
N PRO A 713 1.47 7.45 -23.77
CA PRO A 713 0.73 8.62 -23.36
C PRO A 713 1.16 9.84 -24.17
N SER A 714 0.28 10.31 -25.08
CA SER A 714 0.51 11.48 -25.92
C SER A 714 0.45 12.77 -25.10
N PRO A 715 1.36 13.75 -25.31
CA PRO A 715 1.32 15.01 -24.58
C PRO A 715 0.00 15.78 -24.76
N ASP A 716 -0.58 15.72 -25.95
CA ASP A 716 -1.72 16.52 -26.39
C ASP A 716 -3.08 15.87 -26.20
N LEU A 717 -3.12 14.63 -25.73
CA LEU A 717 -4.32 13.93 -25.34
C LEU A 717 -4.39 13.83 -23.82
N ALA A 718 -5.61 13.79 -23.31
CA ALA A 718 -5.84 13.59 -21.89
C ALA A 718 -5.38 12.19 -21.49
N TRP A 719 -4.64 12.10 -20.39
CA TRP A 719 -4.30 10.86 -19.73
C TRP A 719 -5.25 10.66 -18.56
N ILE A 720 -6.03 9.57 -18.63
CA ILE A 720 -7.19 9.32 -17.77
C ILE A 720 -7.24 7.81 -17.49
N GLY A 721 -7.47 7.44 -16.23
CA GLY A 721 -7.87 6.09 -15.86
C GLY A 721 -9.38 6.01 -15.62
N TRP A 722 -10.05 5.02 -16.21
CA TRP A 722 -11.44 4.66 -15.90
C TRP A 722 -11.49 3.58 -14.82
N LYS A 723 -12.67 3.34 -14.24
CA LYS A 723 -12.89 2.34 -13.18
C LYS A 723 -11.91 2.55 -12.01
N ASN A 724 -11.16 1.52 -11.59
CA ASN A 724 -10.17 1.63 -10.52
C ASN A 724 -8.79 2.13 -11.00
N SER A 725 -8.62 2.46 -12.28
CA SER A 725 -7.35 2.98 -12.83
C SER A 725 -7.11 4.46 -12.57
N GLY A 726 -8.11 5.22 -12.09
CA GLY A 726 -7.84 6.62 -11.78
C GLY A 726 -9.04 7.47 -11.39
N LEU A 727 -8.74 8.72 -11.04
CA LEU A 727 -9.68 9.78 -10.76
C LEU A 727 -9.05 11.11 -11.16
N GLY A 728 -9.64 11.81 -12.12
CA GLY A 728 -9.12 13.08 -12.62
C GLY A 728 -8.46 12.90 -13.99
N CYS A 729 -7.55 13.81 -14.31
CA CYS A 729 -6.95 13.92 -15.64
C CYS A 729 -5.58 14.59 -15.52
N THR A 730 -4.60 14.05 -16.23
CA THR A 730 -3.33 14.73 -16.52
C THR A 730 -3.14 14.87 -18.03
N LEU A 731 -2.20 15.72 -18.47
CA LEU A 731 -1.93 15.98 -19.90
C LEU A 731 -3.14 16.50 -20.72
N GLY A 732 -2.90 16.76 -22.00
CA GLY A 732 -3.92 17.22 -22.94
C GLY A 732 -4.54 18.58 -22.61
N PRO A 733 -5.69 18.90 -23.24
CA PRO A 733 -6.35 20.19 -23.09
C PRO A 733 -6.86 20.48 -21.66
N HIS A 734 -7.01 19.44 -20.85
CA HIS A 734 -7.53 19.50 -19.48
C HIS A 734 -6.44 19.37 -18.40
N ALA A 735 -5.16 19.40 -18.77
CA ALA A 735 -4.03 19.19 -17.87
C ALA A 735 -3.99 20.12 -16.63
N PHE A 736 -4.64 21.28 -16.71
CA PHE A 736 -4.63 22.30 -15.65
C PHE A 736 -5.85 22.22 -14.73
N ASP A 737 -6.89 21.47 -15.10
CA ASP A 737 -8.20 21.52 -14.43
C ASP A 737 -8.12 21.09 -12.97
N GLY A 738 -7.28 20.10 -12.65
CA GLY A 738 -7.04 19.66 -11.28
C GLY A 738 -6.29 20.68 -10.41
N PHE A 739 -5.72 21.74 -10.99
CA PHE A 739 -4.79 22.66 -10.31
C PHE A 739 -5.33 24.08 -10.08
N TYR A 740 -6.58 24.33 -10.42
CA TYR A 740 -7.27 25.57 -10.11
C TYR A 740 -8.66 25.34 -9.53
N LYS A 741 -9.22 26.39 -8.93
CA LYS A 741 -10.64 26.51 -8.57
C LYS A 741 -11.25 27.70 -9.29
N LEU A 742 -12.56 27.63 -9.50
CA LEU A 742 -13.31 28.70 -10.16
C LEU A 742 -13.81 29.71 -9.12
N LYS A 743 -13.71 30.99 -9.47
CA LYS A 743 -14.35 32.10 -8.76
C LYS A 743 -15.23 32.86 -9.74
N SER A 744 -16.53 32.94 -9.44
CA SER A 744 -17.49 33.70 -10.24
C SER A 744 -17.46 35.17 -9.87
N PHE A 745 -17.37 36.03 -10.89
CA PHE A 745 -17.48 37.48 -10.75
C PHE A 745 -18.78 37.93 -11.41
N HIS A 746 -19.61 38.63 -10.65
CA HIS A 746 -20.84 39.26 -11.13
C HIS A 746 -20.85 40.71 -10.66
N ILE A 747 -20.50 41.63 -11.56
CA ILE A 747 -20.20 43.01 -11.21
C ILE A 747 -21.28 43.88 -11.86
N LYS A 748 -22.13 44.53 -11.05
CA LYS A 748 -23.00 45.62 -11.52
C LYS A 748 -22.12 46.84 -11.73
N GLU A 749 -22.11 47.37 -12.95
CA GLU A 749 -21.18 48.45 -13.32
C GLU A 749 -21.62 49.81 -12.80
N GLU A 750 -22.93 49.99 -12.54
CA GLU A 750 -23.51 51.22 -12.02
C GLU A 750 -24.48 50.95 -10.86
N GLN A 751 -24.41 51.75 -9.80
CA GLN A 751 -25.34 51.71 -8.68
C GLN A 751 -26.50 52.68 -8.95
N SER A 752 -27.45 52.27 -9.79
CA SER A 752 -28.75 52.94 -9.94
C SER A 752 -29.86 52.27 -9.15
#